data_AF-A0A928UTB9-F1
#
_entry.id   AF-A0A928UTB9-F1
#
_cell.length_a   1.000
_cell.length_b   1.000
_cell.length_c   1.000
_cell.angle_alpha   90.00
_cell.angle_beta   90.00
_cell.angle_gamma   90.00
#
_symmetry.space_group_name_H-M   'P 1'
#
loop_
_entity.id
_entity.type
_entity.pdbx_description
1 polymer ?
#
loop_
_entity_poly.entity_id
_entity_poly.type
_entity_poly.pdbx_seq_one_letter_code
_entity_poly.pdbx_strand_id
1 'polypeptide(L)'
;MKKTTLNILLINIFFLISFSNLSFGQTDLKIIKKSLNTPRNLSATEQVIESFDYPNADIKEVAKAISKLMKRNFILDPAVRGKITIIAPTQITVEEAYNAFLSALALNNLTIVKSGNFYKIRPTRDAKQDSIGLYTTKNFPKNDQLITRIIKIRYLNVDQIQKNITQLISKMGQVNAYKKTNSLIITDYGNNIARIVAIMKELDVPGFEEKLAVISVYHANAEKMSKLLNQIINPNKSRSGSSRFSRFSRNSSSSSNKSGAGSYSLVVPDERSNSIVVVGNKKGISKIRSLIKKLDTELSAEDAGGVYVYYVRHAEAEKIANVLNNLAKNIKSTKKSITPGTRNTFFRPRSSADNNKKDTSVLGENIKLTADKVTNSLIITANKQDYQTLLALLQKLDIPRDQVFVKAIIMEISADNSLNWGINALKFIKTPGGVSRVGFNTSSLANILNPINSIGAVLGFGGGAEIKLPNEVNGIKSVSSLMGLVELLKTTAQGNVLYTPQITAMDNEEALIKVGSKVPVAKTSSSSAAAGVSSGIEREEVAVELKFTPYINRENNSVRLKIDQKIQSISDLANTDIEKGVKTNIRQLKTLLTINDNDTAVLGGLTQNDNSNVETKIPLLGDIPLIGWLFKGVNRNKDRKNIMVFITPKIVKNESQQNDLFLEKLEERLSFIDKYLGNSKKIKKETHRILNTEFNNFSKKENNQYKNSSSSTINKTEQIEDELLIEDTNENQNFEDEEELLKEDNLDLQN
;
A
#
# COMPACT_ATOMS: atom_id res chain seq x y z
N MET A 1 -52.90 30.70 -24.36
CA MET A 1 -54.31 30.31 -24.07
C MET A 1 -54.47 30.21 -22.54
N LYS A 2 -55.51 30.80 -21.93
CA LYS A 2 -56.67 30.14 -21.26
C LYS A 2 -56.26 28.98 -20.31
N LYS A 3 -56.64 28.88 -19.03
CA LYS A 3 -57.57 29.53 -18.03
C LYS A 3 -57.02 29.16 -16.61
N THR A 4 -57.42 29.61 -15.40
CA THR A 4 -58.20 30.71 -14.75
C THR A 4 -57.82 30.64 -13.24
N THR A 5 -57.60 31.65 -12.38
CA THR A 5 -58.03 33.07 -12.20
C THR A 5 -59.28 33.32 -11.32
N LEU A 6 -59.18 33.05 -10.01
CA LEU A 6 -60.02 33.53 -8.88
C LEU A 6 -59.21 33.24 -7.58
N ASN A 7 -59.27 33.93 -6.43
CA ASN A 7 -59.84 35.22 -5.97
C ASN A 7 -58.65 36.18 -5.62
N ILE A 8 -58.72 37.48 -5.25
CA ILE A 8 -59.73 38.39 -4.63
C ILE A 8 -59.79 38.21 -3.10
N LEU A 9 -59.49 39.20 -2.25
CA LEU A 9 -60.01 40.57 -2.23
C LEU A 9 -59.00 41.62 -1.65
N LEU A 10 -58.81 42.75 -2.36
CA LEU A 10 -58.46 44.14 -1.93
C LEU A 10 -57.35 44.35 -0.83
N ILE A 11 -56.38 45.27 -0.96
CA ILE A 11 -56.36 46.61 -1.60
C ILE A 11 -54.97 47.01 -2.16
N ASN A 12 -54.99 48.00 -3.06
CA ASN A 12 -53.87 48.70 -3.75
C ASN A 12 -52.86 49.46 -2.84
N ILE A 13 -51.77 50.09 -3.33
CA ILE A 13 -50.72 49.80 -4.36
C ILE A 13 -49.71 50.98 -4.34
N PHE A 14 -48.42 50.78 -4.71
CA PHE A 14 -47.41 51.84 -4.99
C PHE A 14 -47.03 52.81 -3.82
N PHE A 15 -46.00 53.67 -3.87
CA PHE A 15 -44.61 53.57 -4.40
C PHE A 15 -43.75 54.73 -3.82
N LEU A 16 -42.51 54.43 -3.44
CA LEU A 16 -41.27 55.27 -3.41
C LEU A 16 -41.32 56.83 -3.41
N ILE A 17 -40.43 57.44 -2.59
CA ILE A 17 -39.70 58.75 -2.75
C ILE A 17 -40.02 59.91 -1.76
N SER A 18 -38.94 60.39 -1.12
CA SER A 18 -38.63 61.76 -0.63
C SER A 18 -39.21 62.43 0.63
N PHE A 19 -38.26 63.07 1.33
CA PHE A 19 -38.31 64.35 2.06
C PHE A 19 -39.18 64.54 3.32
N SER A 20 -38.73 65.50 4.14
CA SER A 20 -39.25 65.89 5.44
C SER A 20 -40.16 67.12 5.38
N ASN A 21 -41.25 67.16 6.16
CA ASN A 21 -41.56 68.21 7.15
C ASN A 21 -42.99 68.08 7.76
N LEU A 22 -43.26 68.92 8.78
CA LEU A 22 -44.51 69.07 9.58
C LEU A 22 -44.86 67.85 10.48
N SER A 23 -45.19 67.96 11.78
CA SER A 23 -45.50 69.06 12.73
C SER A 23 -46.97 69.51 12.86
N PHE A 24 -47.42 69.62 14.13
CA PHE A 24 -48.74 69.97 14.69
C PHE A 24 -49.94 69.03 14.37
N GLY A 25 -50.86 68.79 15.32
CA GLY A 25 -50.81 69.13 16.76
C GLY A 25 -52.13 68.95 17.55
N GLN A 26 -52.01 68.96 18.88
CA GLN A 26 -53.08 69.06 19.92
C GLN A 26 -54.13 67.92 19.96
N THR A 27 -54.73 67.56 21.10
CA THR A 27 -54.86 68.21 22.43
C THR A 27 -54.34 67.29 23.58
N ASP A 28 -54.14 67.70 24.83
CA ASP A 28 -54.18 69.05 25.43
C ASP A 28 -53.08 69.20 26.52
N LEU A 29 -52.79 70.45 26.94
CA LEU A 29 -51.68 70.79 27.83
C LEU A 29 -52.08 71.77 28.94
N LYS A 30 -52.34 71.25 30.15
CA LYS A 30 -52.45 72.03 31.40
C LYS A 30 -51.93 71.18 32.57
N ILE A 31 -51.21 71.81 33.51
CA ILE A 31 -50.52 71.17 34.65
C ILE A 31 -49.35 70.29 34.14
N ILE A 32 -48.05 70.60 34.29
CA ILE A 32 -47.34 71.52 35.21
C ILE A 32 -46.30 72.37 34.44
N LYS A 33 -46.53 73.69 34.30
CA LYS A 33 -45.46 74.68 34.07
C LYS A 33 -45.18 75.46 35.37
N LYS A 34 -44.54 74.81 36.36
CA LYS A 34 -44.15 75.44 37.64
C LYS A 34 -42.84 74.87 38.25
N SER A 35 -41.85 74.73 37.38
CA SER A 35 -40.39 74.63 37.63
C SER A 35 -39.77 74.42 36.24
N LEU A 36 -38.69 75.06 35.83
CA LEU A 36 -37.62 75.72 36.57
C LEU A 36 -37.56 77.23 36.29
N ASN A 37 -38.41 78.01 36.94
CA ASN A 37 -38.09 79.41 37.25
C ASN A 37 -38.00 79.59 38.77
N THR A 38 -37.20 78.71 39.40
CA THR A 38 -36.67 78.95 40.73
C THR A 38 -35.52 79.93 40.55
N PRO A 39 -35.49 81.08 41.25
CA PRO A 39 -34.33 81.96 41.17
C PRO A 39 -33.08 81.17 41.60
N ARG A 40 -31.92 81.47 40.97
CA ARG A 40 -30.64 81.11 41.58
C ARG A 40 -30.58 81.82 42.93
N ASN A 41 -30.85 81.08 44.00
CA ASN A 41 -30.62 81.58 45.34
C ASN A 41 -29.09 81.56 45.55
N LEU A 42 -28.44 82.67 45.20
CA LEU A 42 -27.00 82.91 45.33
C LEU A 42 -26.63 82.99 46.82
N SER A 43 -26.69 81.83 47.48
CA SER A 43 -26.53 81.69 48.91
C SER A 43 -25.11 81.20 49.23
N ALA A 44 -24.23 82.15 49.55
CA ALA A 44 -22.89 81.99 50.09
C ALA A 44 -21.76 81.39 49.21
N THR A 45 -22.00 80.88 48.00
CA THR A 45 -20.90 80.34 47.14
C THR A 45 -20.11 81.40 46.37
N GLU A 46 -20.77 82.43 45.82
CA GLU A 46 -20.12 83.53 45.08
C GLU A 46 -19.63 84.68 45.99
N GLN A 47 -19.46 84.43 47.29
CA GLN A 47 -18.78 85.39 48.17
C GLN A 47 -17.29 85.37 47.88
N VAL A 48 -16.79 86.45 47.30
CA VAL A 48 -15.37 86.73 47.07
C VAL A 48 -14.76 87.27 48.36
N ILE A 49 -13.54 86.83 48.69
CA ILE A 49 -12.77 87.32 49.84
C ILE A 49 -11.53 88.08 49.36
N GLU A 50 -11.29 89.25 49.96
CA GLU A 50 -10.25 90.21 49.54
C GLU A 50 -8.83 89.67 49.71
N SER A 51 -8.61 88.82 50.72
CA SER A 51 -7.34 88.11 50.95
C SER A 51 -7.58 86.74 51.59
N PHE A 52 -6.78 85.75 51.19
CA PHE A 52 -6.76 84.40 51.77
C PHE A 52 -5.33 83.84 51.79
N ASP A 53 -4.39 84.65 52.28
CA ASP A 53 -3.00 84.25 52.47
C ASP A 53 -2.78 83.74 53.90
N TYR A 54 -2.17 82.56 54.02
CA TYR A 54 -1.86 81.88 55.27
C TYR A 54 -0.44 81.31 55.20
N PRO A 55 0.60 82.13 55.36
CA PRO A 55 1.99 81.65 55.39
C PRO A 55 2.27 80.91 56.70
N ASN A 56 2.61 79.62 56.61
CA ASN A 56 3.10 78.80 57.74
C ASN A 56 2.16 78.72 58.98
N ALA A 57 0.84 78.77 58.75
CA ALA A 57 -0.21 78.72 59.79
C ALA A 57 -0.47 77.30 60.32
N ASP A 58 -0.99 77.16 61.55
CA ASP A 58 -1.49 75.86 62.05
C ASP A 58 -2.82 75.52 61.35
N ILE A 59 -2.98 74.25 60.97
CA ILE A 59 -4.19 73.71 60.33
C ILE A 59 -5.46 74.03 61.15
N LYS A 60 -5.37 74.15 62.48
CA LYS A 60 -6.46 74.57 63.38
C LYS A 60 -6.96 75.98 63.09
N GLU A 61 -6.07 76.91 62.74
CA GLU A 61 -6.37 78.32 62.51
C GLU A 61 -7.11 78.48 61.18
N VAL A 62 -6.60 77.85 60.12
CA VAL A 62 -7.24 77.83 58.80
C VAL A 62 -8.56 77.07 58.84
N ALA A 63 -8.65 75.96 59.59
CA ALA A 63 -9.92 75.26 59.82
C ALA A 63 -10.96 76.15 60.52
N LYS A 64 -10.55 76.97 61.48
CA LYS A 64 -11.42 77.94 62.17
C LYS A 64 -11.86 79.08 61.24
N ALA A 65 -10.98 79.57 60.37
CA ALA A 65 -11.31 80.55 59.34
C ALA A 65 -12.33 79.99 58.33
N ILE A 66 -12.06 78.82 57.74
CA ILE A 66 -12.98 78.13 56.83
C ILE A 66 -14.30 77.75 57.52
N SER A 67 -14.30 77.44 58.81
CA SER A 67 -15.53 77.21 59.60
C SER A 67 -16.44 78.44 59.59
N LYS A 68 -15.86 79.62 59.84
CA LYS A 68 -16.57 80.91 59.87
C LYS A 68 -17.08 81.31 58.48
N LEU A 69 -16.28 81.11 57.43
CA LEU A 69 -16.65 81.39 56.04
C LEU A 69 -17.76 80.47 55.53
N MET A 70 -17.57 79.15 55.64
CA MET A 70 -18.50 78.14 55.13
C MET A 70 -19.75 77.94 56.01
N LYS A 71 -19.77 78.54 57.22
CA LYS A 71 -20.77 78.28 58.28
C LYS A 71 -20.94 76.77 58.56
N ARG A 72 -19.81 76.05 58.64
CA ARG A 72 -19.74 74.59 58.86
C ARG A 72 -18.96 74.25 60.11
N ASN A 73 -19.50 73.35 60.93
CA ASN A 73 -18.88 72.90 62.17
C ASN A 73 -17.82 71.84 61.88
N PHE A 74 -16.54 72.12 62.17
CA PHE A 74 -15.47 71.13 62.13
C PHE A 74 -15.22 70.50 63.50
N ILE A 75 -14.84 69.23 63.50
CA ILE A 75 -14.24 68.52 64.64
C ILE A 75 -12.85 68.09 64.19
N LEU A 76 -11.82 68.38 64.97
CA LEU A 76 -10.45 67.97 64.66
C LEU A 76 -10.07 66.76 65.53
N ASP A 77 -9.60 65.70 64.90
CA ASP A 77 -9.03 64.53 65.58
C ASP A 77 -7.71 64.92 66.29
N PRO A 78 -7.40 64.42 67.52
CA PRO A 78 -6.14 64.71 68.21
C PRO A 78 -4.86 64.38 67.42
N ALA A 79 -4.96 63.52 66.40
CA ALA A 79 -3.88 63.24 65.45
C ALA A 79 -3.64 64.36 64.42
N VAL A 80 -4.52 65.36 64.29
CA VAL A 80 -4.35 66.49 63.36
C VAL A 80 -3.26 67.42 63.86
N ARG A 81 -2.08 67.30 63.26
CA ARG A 81 -0.91 68.16 63.48
C ARG A 81 -0.26 68.46 62.14
N GLY A 82 0.23 69.68 61.97
CA GLY A 82 0.90 70.14 60.76
C GLY A 82 0.74 71.63 60.58
N LYS A 83 1.58 72.20 59.73
CA LYS A 83 1.44 73.57 59.25
C LYS A 83 1.11 73.54 57.76
N ILE A 84 0.41 74.56 57.30
CA ILE A 84 0.09 74.75 55.89
C ILE A 84 0.48 76.14 55.44
N THR A 85 0.81 76.24 54.15
CA THR A 85 1.06 77.51 53.46
C THR A 85 0.11 77.57 52.27
N ILE A 86 -0.81 78.54 52.29
CA ILE A 86 -1.74 78.82 51.18
C ILE A 86 -1.49 80.26 50.78
N ILE A 87 -1.02 80.48 49.55
CA ILE A 87 -0.71 81.80 49.02
C ILE A 87 -1.74 82.10 47.92
N ALA A 88 -2.53 83.16 48.12
CA ALA A 88 -3.56 83.60 47.18
C ALA A 88 -3.35 85.10 46.84
N PRO A 89 -2.60 85.42 45.77
CA PRO A 89 -2.28 86.81 45.41
C PRO A 89 -3.42 87.54 44.69
N THR A 90 -4.47 86.81 44.29
CA THR A 90 -5.71 87.33 43.73
C THR A 90 -6.86 87.06 44.68
N GLN A 91 -7.92 87.86 44.60
CA GLN A 91 -9.19 87.55 45.27
C GLN A 91 -9.71 86.18 44.82
N ILE A 92 -10.27 85.40 45.74
CA ILE A 92 -10.83 84.06 45.47
C ILE A 92 -12.23 83.94 46.05
N THR A 93 -13.03 83.00 45.55
CA THR A 93 -14.33 82.65 46.14
C THR A 93 -14.17 81.80 47.41
N VAL A 94 -15.21 81.81 48.25
CA VAL A 94 -15.32 80.93 49.42
C VAL A 94 -15.26 79.43 49.04
N GLU A 95 -15.72 79.03 47.84
CA GLU A 95 -15.58 77.65 47.37
C GLU A 95 -14.14 77.31 46.95
N GLU A 96 -13.43 78.22 46.28
CA GLU A 96 -12.00 78.06 45.96
C GLU A 96 -11.13 78.02 47.22
N ALA A 97 -11.41 78.87 48.21
CA ALA A 97 -10.76 78.83 49.52
C ALA A 97 -10.95 77.47 50.23
N TYR A 98 -12.17 76.92 50.15
CA TYR A 98 -12.48 75.58 50.68
C TYR A 98 -11.75 74.47 49.91
N ASN A 99 -11.64 74.56 48.59
CA ASN A 99 -10.91 73.59 47.76
C ASN A 99 -9.39 73.68 47.97
N ALA A 100 -8.83 74.89 48.14
CA ALA A 100 -7.42 75.10 48.51
C ALA A 100 -7.12 74.52 49.90
N PHE A 101 -8.02 74.70 50.87
CA PHE A 101 -7.93 74.07 52.19
C PHE A 101 -7.98 72.54 52.13
N LEU A 102 -8.85 71.95 51.30
CA LEU A 102 -8.86 70.49 51.06
C LEU A 102 -7.54 70.00 50.45
N SER A 103 -6.98 70.74 49.50
CA SER A 103 -5.68 70.42 48.89
C SER A 103 -4.54 70.49 49.92
N ALA A 104 -4.54 71.51 50.79
CA ALA A 104 -3.56 71.69 51.86
C ALA A 104 -3.65 70.62 52.97
N LEU A 105 -4.86 70.10 53.24
CA LEU A 105 -5.06 68.91 54.07
C LEU A 105 -4.54 67.64 53.38
N ALA A 106 -4.85 67.44 52.10
CA ALA A 106 -4.44 66.27 51.33
C ALA A 106 -2.91 66.14 51.23
N LEU A 107 -2.19 67.26 51.03
CA LEU A 107 -0.72 67.31 51.07
C LEU A 107 -0.14 66.81 52.41
N ASN A 108 -0.82 67.09 53.52
CA ASN A 108 -0.47 66.61 54.86
C ASN A 108 -1.01 65.20 55.20
N ASN A 109 -1.55 64.46 54.22
CA ASN A 109 -2.21 63.16 54.40
C ASN A 109 -3.41 63.21 55.38
N LEU A 110 -4.10 64.34 55.42
CA LEU A 110 -5.37 64.55 56.13
C LEU A 110 -6.54 64.61 55.13
N THR A 111 -7.75 64.37 55.62
CA THR A 111 -8.99 64.49 54.84
C THR A 111 -10.15 64.92 55.73
N ILE A 112 -11.24 65.39 55.11
CA ILE A 112 -12.49 65.75 55.78
C ILE A 112 -13.57 64.70 55.49
N VAL A 113 -14.08 64.06 56.54
CA VAL A 113 -15.23 63.14 56.45
C VAL A 113 -16.46 63.76 57.11
N LYS A 114 -17.61 63.68 56.44
CA LYS A 114 -18.88 64.18 57.01
C LYS A 114 -19.45 63.16 58.00
N SER A 115 -19.81 63.63 59.19
CA SER A 115 -20.34 62.84 60.30
C SER A 115 -21.56 63.55 60.90
N GLY A 116 -22.75 63.25 60.36
CA GLY A 116 -23.97 63.99 60.70
C GLY A 116 -23.91 65.44 60.20
N ASN A 117 -24.12 66.40 61.09
CA ASN A 117 -23.99 67.84 60.80
C ASN A 117 -22.55 68.39 61.01
N PHE A 118 -21.61 67.55 61.45
CA PHE A 118 -20.22 67.92 61.67
C PHE A 118 -19.30 67.36 60.58
N TYR A 119 -18.18 68.03 60.36
CA TYR A 119 -17.12 67.61 59.45
C TYR A 119 -15.86 67.26 60.26
N LYS A 120 -15.49 65.97 60.29
CA LYS A 120 -14.31 65.49 61.01
C LYS A 120 -13.07 65.61 60.13
N ILE A 121 -12.07 66.35 60.60
CA ILE A 121 -10.73 66.38 60.00
C ILE A 121 -9.92 65.26 60.66
N ARG A 122 -9.42 64.30 59.86
CA ARG A 122 -8.71 63.10 60.32
C ARG A 122 -7.56 62.71 59.37
N PRO A 123 -6.59 61.88 59.81
CA PRO A 123 -5.65 61.24 58.91
C PRO A 123 -6.34 60.39 57.83
N THR A 124 -5.91 60.51 56.57
CA THR A 124 -6.51 59.82 55.41
C THR A 124 -6.45 58.29 55.53
N ARG A 125 -5.48 57.74 56.29
CA ARG A 125 -5.41 56.30 56.60
C ARG A 125 -6.63 55.82 57.38
N ASP A 126 -7.02 56.57 58.42
CA ASP A 126 -8.01 56.15 59.41
C ASP A 126 -9.44 56.51 58.94
N ALA A 127 -9.56 57.60 58.18
CA ALA A 127 -10.77 58.00 57.47
C ALA A 127 -11.33 56.94 56.51
N LYS A 128 -10.54 55.93 56.09
CA LYS A 128 -10.98 54.82 55.21
C LYS A 128 -12.11 53.97 55.78
N GLN A 129 -12.26 53.95 57.11
CA GLN A 129 -13.28 53.17 57.81
C GLN A 129 -14.50 54.02 58.22
N ASP A 130 -14.40 55.35 58.12
CA ASP A 130 -15.52 56.27 58.38
C ASP A 130 -16.50 56.32 57.18
N SER A 131 -17.62 57.02 57.35
CA SER A 131 -18.68 57.20 56.36
C SER A 131 -18.27 58.11 55.18
N ILE A 132 -17.39 57.60 54.30
CA ILE A 132 -17.00 58.21 53.04
C ILE A 132 -18.21 58.26 52.07
N GLY A 133 -18.34 59.35 51.31
CA GLY A 133 -19.39 59.50 50.29
C GLY A 133 -19.22 58.49 49.14
N LEU A 134 -20.28 57.70 48.89
CA LEU A 134 -20.35 56.73 47.80
C LEU A 134 -21.02 57.35 46.56
N TYR A 135 -20.29 57.41 45.44
CA TYR A 135 -20.76 57.98 44.19
C TYR A 135 -20.86 56.93 43.08
N THR A 136 -22.06 56.78 42.50
CA THR A 136 -22.31 55.93 41.32
C THR A 136 -22.61 56.77 40.06
N THR A 137 -23.21 57.95 40.22
CA THR A 137 -23.67 58.81 39.12
C THR A 137 -22.53 59.64 38.51
N LYS A 138 -22.83 60.37 37.41
CA LYS A 138 -21.87 61.26 36.74
C LYS A 138 -21.45 62.48 37.58
N ASN A 139 -22.25 62.87 38.58
CA ASN A 139 -21.96 64.02 39.44
C ASN A 139 -21.27 63.55 40.73
N PHE A 140 -20.11 64.12 41.04
CA PHE A 140 -19.29 63.83 42.21
C PHE A 140 -18.35 65.04 42.44
N PRO A 141 -17.91 65.30 43.68
CA PRO A 141 -17.03 66.44 43.95
C PRO A 141 -15.69 66.28 43.23
N LYS A 142 -15.30 67.31 42.48
CA LYS A 142 -13.99 67.44 41.82
C LYS A 142 -13.07 68.31 42.67
N ASN A 143 -12.73 67.81 43.84
CA ASN A 143 -11.78 68.43 44.75
C ASN A 143 -11.04 67.34 45.53
N ASP A 144 -10.12 67.74 46.41
CA ASP A 144 -9.28 66.82 47.17
C ASP A 144 -9.97 66.32 48.46
N GLN A 145 -11.28 66.07 48.38
CA GLN A 145 -11.97 65.22 49.35
C GLN A 145 -11.80 63.73 48.97
N LEU A 146 -11.52 62.88 49.97
CA LEU A 146 -11.54 61.43 49.81
C LEU A 146 -12.98 60.94 49.56
N ILE A 147 -13.22 60.26 48.43
CA ILE A 147 -14.52 59.69 48.08
C ILE A 147 -14.39 58.25 47.57
N THR A 148 -15.49 57.48 47.63
CA THR A 148 -15.57 56.14 47.04
C THR A 148 -16.44 56.17 45.80
N ARG A 149 -15.95 55.65 44.68
CA ARG A 149 -16.65 55.60 43.39
C ARG A 149 -16.73 54.17 42.87
N ILE A 150 -17.92 53.76 42.41
CA ILE A 150 -18.10 52.53 41.63
C ILE A 150 -18.18 52.90 40.15
N ILE A 151 -17.41 52.19 39.32
CA ILE A 151 -17.35 52.42 37.87
C ILE A 151 -17.57 51.08 37.16
N LYS A 152 -18.57 51.00 36.28
CA LYS A 152 -18.85 49.80 35.47
C LYS A 152 -18.10 49.88 34.14
N ILE A 153 -17.36 48.83 33.80
CA ILE A 153 -16.62 48.66 32.54
C ILE A 153 -17.47 47.78 31.61
N ARG A 154 -17.46 48.03 30.29
CA ARG A 154 -18.35 47.36 29.33
C ARG A 154 -17.65 46.39 28.38
N TYR A 155 -16.47 46.76 27.87
CA TYR A 155 -15.79 46.02 26.80
C TYR A 155 -14.50 45.34 27.26
N LEU A 156 -13.81 45.90 28.26
CA LEU A 156 -12.57 45.36 28.81
C LEU A 156 -12.81 44.55 30.10
N ASN A 157 -11.87 43.66 30.42
CA ASN A 157 -11.92 42.86 31.66
C ASN A 157 -11.39 43.66 32.86
N VAL A 158 -12.18 43.74 33.93
CA VAL A 158 -11.84 44.49 35.15
C VAL A 158 -10.53 44.03 35.83
N ASP A 159 -10.15 42.75 35.74
CA ASP A 159 -8.87 42.25 36.31
C ASP A 159 -7.65 42.80 35.57
N GLN A 160 -7.76 42.99 34.25
CA GLN A 160 -6.70 43.57 33.43
C GLN A 160 -6.60 45.07 33.68
N ILE A 161 -7.75 45.76 33.78
CA ILE A 161 -7.79 47.18 34.11
C ILE A 161 -7.27 47.46 35.53
N GLN A 162 -7.60 46.64 36.53
CA GLN A 162 -7.13 46.83 37.91
C GLN A 162 -5.60 46.88 37.97
N LYS A 163 -4.92 45.95 37.30
CA LYS A 163 -3.44 45.90 37.22
C LYS A 163 -2.81 47.14 36.58
N ASN A 164 -3.53 47.79 35.66
CA ASN A 164 -3.05 48.99 34.98
C ASN A 164 -3.36 50.27 35.78
N ILE A 165 -4.51 50.32 36.46
CA ILE A 165 -4.96 51.49 37.25
C ILE A 165 -4.31 51.54 38.65
N THR A 166 -3.79 50.43 39.20
CA THR A 166 -3.07 50.43 40.49
C THR A 166 -1.79 51.27 40.52
N GLN A 167 -1.26 51.70 39.36
CA GLN A 167 -0.15 52.67 39.29
C GLN A 167 -0.62 54.14 39.22
N LEU A 168 -1.92 54.40 39.06
CA LEU A 168 -2.50 55.73 38.85
C LEU A 168 -3.22 56.30 40.09
N ILE A 169 -3.33 55.52 41.17
CA ILE A 169 -3.92 55.96 42.44
C ILE A 169 -2.92 56.69 43.33
N SER A 170 -3.41 57.54 44.23
CA SER A 170 -2.56 58.18 45.24
C SER A 170 -1.98 57.14 46.22
N LYS A 171 -0.94 57.52 46.97
CA LYS A 171 -0.32 56.70 48.03
C LYS A 171 -1.33 56.21 49.09
N MET A 172 -2.46 56.91 49.24
CA MET A 172 -3.52 56.58 50.20
C MET A 172 -4.79 56.04 49.53
N GLY A 173 -4.82 55.85 48.20
CA GLY A 173 -5.95 55.26 47.50
C GLY A 173 -6.14 53.75 47.75
N GLN A 174 -7.22 53.19 47.21
CA GLN A 174 -7.44 51.74 47.07
C GLN A 174 -8.31 51.44 45.84
N VAL A 175 -8.04 50.30 45.17
CA VAL A 175 -8.81 49.84 43.99
C VAL A 175 -9.12 48.35 44.12
N ASN A 176 -10.41 48.00 44.13
CA ASN A 176 -10.91 46.62 44.20
C ASN A 176 -11.74 46.28 42.96
N ALA A 177 -11.42 45.18 42.27
CA ALA A 177 -12.19 44.66 41.13
C ALA A 177 -13.32 43.72 41.57
N TYR A 178 -14.57 44.02 41.20
CA TYR A 178 -15.69 43.08 41.36
C TYR A 178 -16.06 42.42 40.02
N LYS A 179 -15.45 41.25 39.81
CA LYS A 179 -15.49 40.49 38.55
C LYS A 179 -16.91 40.18 38.06
N LYS A 180 -17.83 39.81 38.97
CA LYS A 180 -19.19 39.36 38.63
C LYS A 180 -20.04 40.42 37.91
N THR A 181 -19.80 41.71 38.13
CA THR A 181 -20.51 42.81 37.44
C THR A 181 -19.62 43.61 36.49
N ASN A 182 -18.35 43.20 36.34
CA ASN A 182 -17.28 43.94 35.67
C ASN A 182 -17.16 45.40 36.19
N SER A 183 -17.24 45.57 37.51
CA SER A 183 -17.19 46.89 38.17
C SER A 183 -15.90 47.09 38.94
N LEU A 184 -15.30 48.27 38.81
CA LEU A 184 -14.15 48.72 39.57
C LEU A 184 -14.62 49.63 40.71
N ILE A 185 -14.18 49.36 41.93
CA ILE A 185 -14.44 50.18 43.12
C ILE A 185 -13.15 50.91 43.46
N ILE A 186 -13.18 52.25 43.46
CA ILE A 186 -12.03 53.11 43.72
C ILE A 186 -12.34 53.99 44.93
N THR A 187 -11.44 54.05 45.90
CA THR A 187 -11.46 55.02 47.00
C THR A 187 -10.19 55.84 46.95
N ASP A 188 -10.29 57.12 46.61
CA ASP A 188 -9.18 58.06 46.43
C ASP A 188 -9.72 59.51 46.44
N TYR A 189 -8.85 60.50 46.27
CA TYR A 189 -9.24 61.90 46.12
C TYR A 189 -10.11 62.16 44.88
N GLY A 190 -11.14 63.01 44.99
CA GLY A 190 -12.10 63.30 43.92
C GLY A 190 -11.47 63.76 42.61
N ASN A 191 -10.43 64.61 42.68
CA ASN A 191 -9.65 65.03 41.51
C ASN A 191 -8.92 63.86 40.81
N ASN A 192 -8.29 62.96 41.56
CA ASN A 192 -7.61 61.82 40.94
C ASN A 192 -8.63 60.81 40.37
N ILE A 193 -9.77 60.62 41.04
CA ILE A 193 -10.89 59.84 40.49
C ILE A 193 -11.42 60.46 39.18
N ALA A 194 -11.48 61.79 39.05
CA ALA A 194 -11.84 62.43 37.78
C ALA A 194 -10.84 62.12 36.66
N ARG A 195 -9.53 62.16 36.95
CA ARG A 195 -8.47 61.77 36.01
C ARG A 195 -8.58 60.30 35.60
N ILE A 196 -8.76 59.39 36.55
CA ILE A 196 -8.91 57.95 36.30
C ILE A 196 -10.17 57.68 35.47
N VAL A 197 -11.30 58.34 35.78
CA VAL A 197 -12.55 58.23 35.00
C VAL A 197 -12.40 58.76 33.57
N ALA A 198 -11.55 59.76 33.33
CA ALA A 198 -11.24 60.21 31.97
C ALA A 198 -10.43 59.14 31.21
N ILE A 199 -9.30 58.70 31.77
CA ILE A 199 -8.43 57.66 31.17
C ILE A 199 -9.23 56.38 30.89
N MET A 200 -10.08 55.95 31.82
CA MET A 200 -10.85 54.71 31.68
C MET A 200 -11.93 54.78 30.57
N LYS A 201 -12.41 55.98 30.17
CA LYS A 201 -13.31 56.13 29.01
C LYS A 201 -12.58 55.87 27.69
N GLU A 202 -11.37 56.40 27.55
CA GLU A 202 -10.53 56.21 26.36
C GLU A 202 -9.99 54.78 26.25
N LEU A 203 -10.03 54.00 27.34
CA LEU A 203 -9.69 52.58 27.35
C LEU A 203 -10.92 51.66 27.14
N ASP A 204 -12.09 51.97 27.70
CA ASP A 204 -13.34 51.18 27.53
C ASP A 204 -14.02 51.43 26.16
N VAL A 205 -13.27 51.18 25.09
CA VAL A 205 -13.66 51.39 23.69
C VAL A 205 -14.12 50.06 23.05
N PRO A 206 -15.22 50.05 22.26
CA PRO A 206 -15.68 48.86 21.57
C PRO A 206 -14.67 48.37 20.52
N GLY A 207 -14.23 47.11 20.64
CA GLY A 207 -13.34 46.49 19.65
C GLY A 207 -12.82 45.10 20.02
N PHE A 208 -12.71 44.79 21.32
CA PHE A 208 -12.19 43.52 21.85
C PHE A 208 -13.29 42.55 22.33
N GLU A 209 -14.52 42.71 21.83
CA GLU A 209 -15.58 41.72 22.03
C GLU A 209 -15.20 40.38 21.38
N GLU A 210 -15.03 39.32 22.18
CA GLU A 210 -14.99 37.95 21.66
C GLU A 210 -16.37 37.58 21.10
N LYS A 211 -16.39 37.08 19.86
CA LYS A 211 -17.59 36.58 19.21
C LYS A 211 -17.35 35.17 18.70
N LEU A 212 -18.42 34.39 18.63
CA LEU A 212 -18.43 33.07 18.00
C LEU A 212 -18.86 33.24 16.54
N ALA A 213 -18.14 32.59 15.63
CA ALA A 213 -18.57 32.43 14.24
C ALA A 213 -18.34 30.99 13.78
N VAL A 214 -19.32 30.45 13.07
CA VAL A 214 -19.18 29.21 12.31
C VAL A 214 -18.80 29.58 10.87
N ILE A 215 -17.87 28.84 10.27
CA ILE A 215 -17.43 29.01 8.89
C ILE A 215 -17.47 27.63 8.23
N SER A 216 -18.30 27.45 7.22
CA SER A 216 -18.32 26.23 6.41
C SER A 216 -17.04 26.08 5.59
N VAL A 217 -16.68 24.83 5.32
CA VAL A 217 -15.58 24.43 4.42
C VAL A 217 -16.17 23.46 3.39
N TYR A 218 -15.87 23.64 2.11
CA TYR A 218 -16.56 22.96 1.01
C TYR A 218 -15.75 21.83 0.38
N HIS A 219 -14.45 22.06 0.15
CA HIS A 219 -13.57 21.15 -0.58
C HIS A 219 -12.56 20.49 0.37
N ALA A 220 -12.04 21.25 1.34
CA ALA A 220 -11.13 20.74 2.35
C ALA A 220 -11.86 20.11 3.55
N ASN A 221 -11.25 19.08 4.16
CA ASN A 221 -11.75 18.48 5.40
C ASN A 221 -11.48 19.40 6.61
N ALA A 222 -12.53 19.71 7.38
CA ALA A 222 -12.48 20.64 8.50
C ALA A 222 -11.52 20.20 9.63
N GLU A 223 -11.35 18.90 9.89
CA GLU A 223 -10.41 18.42 10.92
C GLU A 223 -8.96 18.70 10.50
N LYS A 224 -8.57 18.33 9.27
CA LYS A 224 -7.25 18.68 8.69
C LYS A 224 -7.02 20.20 8.66
N MET A 225 -8.00 20.95 8.17
CA MET A 225 -7.94 22.42 8.11
C MET A 225 -7.77 23.05 9.50
N SER A 226 -8.49 22.56 10.52
CA SER A 226 -8.38 23.06 11.89
C SER A 226 -6.99 22.82 12.50
N LYS A 227 -6.33 21.71 12.19
CA LYS A 227 -4.94 21.44 12.60
C LYS A 227 -3.97 22.42 11.94
N LEU A 228 -4.10 22.62 10.64
CA LEU A 228 -3.28 23.54 9.84
C LEU A 228 -3.44 25.00 10.32
N LEU A 229 -4.68 25.46 10.53
CA LEU A 229 -4.98 26.77 11.11
C LEU A 229 -4.39 26.91 12.52
N ASN A 230 -4.54 25.91 13.39
CA ASN A 230 -3.97 25.96 14.75
C ASN A 230 -2.43 26.02 14.73
N GLN A 231 -1.77 25.35 13.77
CA GLN A 231 -0.32 25.40 13.57
C GLN A 231 0.14 26.78 13.08
N ILE A 232 -0.57 27.40 12.13
CA ILE A 232 -0.28 28.77 11.64
C ILE A 232 -0.53 29.83 12.74
N ILE A 233 -1.59 29.67 13.54
CA ILE A 233 -2.02 30.67 14.53
C ILE A 233 -1.23 30.56 15.85
N ASN A 234 -0.83 29.35 16.26
CA ASN A 234 -0.11 29.09 17.52
C ASN A 234 1.25 28.37 17.28
N PRO A 235 2.18 28.94 16.48
CA PRO A 235 3.43 28.26 16.11
C PRO A 235 4.25 27.83 17.34
N ASN A 236 4.24 28.64 18.40
CA ASN A 236 4.98 28.39 19.65
C ASN A 236 4.44 27.22 20.50
N LYS A 237 3.26 26.66 20.20
CA LYS A 237 2.69 25.53 20.97
C LYS A 237 3.18 24.16 20.49
N SER A 238 3.89 24.11 19.36
CA SER A 238 4.43 22.88 18.73
C SER A 238 5.57 22.21 19.52
N ARG A 239 6.24 22.91 20.45
CA ARG A 239 7.38 22.39 21.22
C ARG A 239 7.03 21.56 22.45
N SER A 240 5.75 21.33 22.76
CA SER A 240 5.30 20.40 23.80
C SER A 240 4.54 19.23 23.17
N GLY A 241 5.23 18.11 22.94
CA GLY A 241 4.63 16.91 22.37
C GLY A 241 3.65 16.19 23.30
N SER A 242 3.02 15.12 22.77
CA SER A 242 2.09 14.23 23.48
C SER A 242 0.79 14.87 23.99
N SER A 243 -0.15 15.14 23.07
CA SER A 243 -1.57 15.13 23.43
C SER A 243 -2.02 13.68 23.73
N ARG A 244 -2.42 13.41 24.97
CA ARG A 244 -3.29 12.29 25.33
C ARG A 244 -4.57 12.86 25.95
N PHE A 245 -5.72 12.33 25.54
CA PHE A 245 -7.03 12.88 25.88
C PHE A 245 -7.34 12.74 27.38
N SER A 246 -7.28 13.84 28.13
CA SER A 246 -7.80 13.91 29.49
C SER A 246 -9.29 14.28 29.47
N ARG A 247 -10.17 13.28 29.48
CA ARG A 247 -11.60 13.51 29.75
C ARG A 247 -11.77 13.92 31.23
N PHE A 248 -12.53 15.00 31.47
CA PHE A 248 -12.95 15.52 32.78
C PHE A 248 -11.83 15.76 33.82
N SER A 249 -11.40 17.01 33.95
CA SER A 249 -10.87 17.52 35.22
C SER A 249 -11.38 18.93 35.48
N ARG A 250 -11.94 19.16 36.67
CA ARG A 250 -12.35 20.50 37.16
C ARG A 250 -11.17 21.13 37.89
N ASN A 251 -11.08 22.46 37.83
CA ASN A 251 -10.15 23.31 38.58
C ASN A 251 -8.65 22.94 38.47
N SER A 252 -7.98 23.51 37.47
CA SER A 252 -6.58 23.92 37.64
C SER A 252 -6.40 25.33 37.08
N SER A 253 -6.28 26.31 37.96
CA SER A 253 -6.04 27.72 37.63
C SER A 253 -4.56 27.97 37.31
N SER A 254 -4.03 27.30 36.27
CA SER A 254 -2.67 27.54 35.80
C SER A 254 -2.61 28.85 35.01
N SER A 255 -2.16 29.91 35.68
CA SER A 255 -2.02 31.26 35.11
C SER A 255 -0.80 31.36 34.19
N SER A 256 -0.88 30.71 33.02
CA SER A 256 0.04 31.00 31.92
C SER A 256 -0.22 32.43 31.42
N ASN A 257 0.77 33.32 31.58
CA ASN A 257 0.66 34.71 31.14
C ASN A 257 0.54 34.78 29.61
N LYS A 258 -0.68 34.92 29.08
CA LYS A 258 -0.96 35.38 27.70
C LYS A 258 -0.51 36.86 27.55
N SER A 259 0.80 37.07 27.56
CA SER A 259 1.46 38.34 27.26
C SER A 259 1.52 38.53 25.74
N GLY A 260 0.38 38.97 25.18
CA GLY A 260 0.22 39.22 23.75
C GLY A 260 -1.25 39.34 23.39
N ALA A 261 -1.56 40.25 22.47
CA ALA A 261 -2.93 40.55 22.02
C ALA A 261 -3.48 39.45 21.08
N GLY A 262 -3.52 38.21 21.60
CA GLY A 262 -4.03 37.01 20.94
C GLY A 262 -5.50 37.18 20.59
N SER A 263 -5.73 37.72 19.40
CA SER A 263 -7.05 38.20 18.96
C SER A 263 -8.07 37.09 18.74
N TYR A 264 -7.60 35.83 18.70
CA TYR A 264 -8.38 34.60 18.47
C TYR A 264 -8.04 33.61 19.59
N SER A 265 -9.05 32.97 20.16
CA SER A 265 -8.95 32.21 21.41
C SER A 265 -9.05 30.70 21.19
N LEU A 266 -9.89 30.27 20.23
CA LEU A 266 -10.15 28.86 19.94
C LEU A 266 -10.58 28.64 18.47
N VAL A 267 -10.14 27.53 17.89
CA VAL A 267 -10.54 27.03 16.56
C VAL A 267 -10.84 25.53 16.69
N VAL A 268 -12.09 25.13 16.48
CA VAL A 268 -12.59 23.75 16.67
C VAL A 268 -13.30 23.27 15.39
N PRO A 269 -13.04 22.06 14.88
CA PRO A 269 -13.83 21.48 13.80
C PRO A 269 -15.15 20.88 14.32
N ASP A 270 -16.25 21.05 13.57
CA ASP A 270 -17.40 20.14 13.56
C ASP A 270 -17.32 19.30 12.28
N GLU A 271 -16.90 18.06 12.42
CA GLU A 271 -16.76 17.09 11.32
C GLU A 271 -18.12 16.77 10.66
N ARG A 272 -19.22 16.81 11.42
CA ARG A 272 -20.56 16.46 10.95
C ARG A 272 -21.17 17.52 10.03
N SER A 273 -20.74 18.78 10.14
CA SER A 273 -21.16 19.88 9.27
C SER A 273 -20.03 20.44 8.40
N ASN A 274 -18.89 19.73 8.34
CA ASN A 274 -17.61 20.17 7.75
C ASN A 274 -17.30 21.66 7.98
N SER A 275 -17.54 22.12 9.21
CA SER A 275 -17.49 23.54 9.56
C SER A 275 -16.48 23.80 10.68
N ILE A 276 -15.91 25.00 10.71
CA ILE A 276 -14.93 25.42 11.70
C ILE A 276 -15.55 26.48 12.59
N VAL A 277 -15.63 26.19 13.89
CA VAL A 277 -16.09 27.10 14.93
C VAL A 277 -14.90 27.92 15.42
N VAL A 278 -15.01 29.23 15.27
CA VAL A 278 -13.97 30.21 15.60
C VAL A 278 -14.46 31.12 16.71
N VAL A 279 -13.66 31.27 17.78
CA VAL A 279 -13.92 32.23 18.87
C VAL A 279 -12.81 33.27 18.89
N GLY A 280 -13.17 34.55 18.74
CA GLY A 280 -12.22 35.66 18.70
C GLY A 280 -12.85 37.00 18.33
N ASN A 281 -12.03 38.04 18.15
CA ASN A 281 -12.52 39.38 17.81
C ASN A 281 -12.98 39.51 16.34
N LYS A 282 -13.75 40.57 16.04
CA LYS A 282 -14.32 40.82 14.70
C LYS A 282 -13.26 40.90 13.59
N LYS A 283 -12.12 41.58 13.83
CA LYS A 283 -10.99 41.66 12.89
C LYS A 283 -10.40 40.27 12.59
N GLY A 284 -10.55 39.34 13.53
CA GLY A 284 -10.01 37.99 13.52
C GLY A 284 -10.81 36.93 12.81
N ILE A 285 -12.11 36.89 13.10
CA ILE A 285 -13.05 36.07 12.34
C ILE A 285 -12.94 36.42 10.85
N SER A 286 -12.74 37.69 10.52
CA SER A 286 -12.43 38.15 9.17
C SER A 286 -11.11 37.59 8.63
N LYS A 287 -10.00 37.67 9.39
CA LYS A 287 -8.69 37.12 8.96
C LYS A 287 -8.69 35.60 8.79
N ILE A 288 -9.35 34.85 9.68
CA ILE A 288 -9.47 33.39 9.56
C ILE A 288 -10.39 33.03 8.39
N ARG A 289 -11.50 33.75 8.18
CA ARG A 289 -12.35 33.60 6.99
C ARG A 289 -11.60 33.86 5.68
N SER A 290 -10.73 34.87 5.62
CA SER A 290 -9.92 35.12 4.42
C SER A 290 -8.80 34.10 4.21
N LEU A 291 -8.31 33.46 5.28
CA LEU A 291 -7.36 32.35 5.19
C LEU A 291 -8.05 31.05 4.74
N ILE A 292 -9.22 30.70 5.28
CA ILE A 292 -10.02 29.56 4.83
C ILE A 292 -10.35 29.72 3.33
N LYS A 293 -10.81 30.89 2.89
CA LYS A 293 -11.05 31.20 1.46
C LYS A 293 -9.81 31.09 0.54
N LYS A 294 -8.60 30.95 1.08
CA LYS A 294 -7.35 30.75 0.32
C LYS A 294 -6.79 29.32 0.42
N LEU A 295 -7.38 28.47 1.25
CA LEU A 295 -6.95 27.09 1.50
C LEU A 295 -8.05 26.06 1.19
N ASP A 296 -9.32 26.50 1.14
CA ASP A 296 -10.47 25.73 0.69
C ASP A 296 -10.64 25.88 -0.83
N THR A 297 -9.67 25.35 -1.56
CA THR A 297 -9.65 25.29 -3.02
C THR A 297 -9.99 23.88 -3.49
N GLU A 298 -10.59 23.76 -4.67
CA GLU A 298 -10.73 22.46 -5.34
C GLU A 298 -9.34 21.87 -5.64
N LEU A 299 -9.15 20.61 -5.26
CA LEU A 299 -8.01 19.81 -5.66
C LEU A 299 -8.40 19.05 -6.93
N SER A 300 -7.65 19.24 -8.01
CA SER A 300 -7.79 18.44 -9.23
C SER A 300 -7.63 16.95 -8.90
N ALA A 301 -8.37 16.08 -9.60
CA ALA A 301 -8.45 14.65 -9.29
C ALA A 301 -7.08 13.94 -9.37
N GLU A 302 -6.18 14.49 -10.20
CA GLU A 302 -4.80 14.05 -10.39
C GLU A 302 -3.93 14.25 -9.13
N ASP A 303 -4.10 15.38 -8.43
CA ASP A 303 -3.29 15.78 -7.27
C ASP A 303 -3.88 15.30 -5.94
N ALA A 304 -5.16 14.94 -5.92
CA ALA A 304 -5.82 14.30 -4.77
C ALA A 304 -5.33 12.86 -4.51
N GLY A 305 -4.64 12.25 -5.47
CA GLY A 305 -4.18 10.85 -5.45
C GLY A 305 -5.10 9.95 -6.28
N GLY A 306 -4.81 9.85 -7.58
CA GLY A 306 -5.61 9.09 -8.54
C GLY A 306 -5.65 7.58 -8.30
N VAL A 307 -6.70 6.95 -8.80
CA VAL A 307 -6.78 5.50 -9.01
C VAL A 307 -6.49 5.22 -10.48
N TYR A 308 -5.32 4.66 -10.77
CA TYR A 308 -4.88 4.30 -12.10
C TYR A 308 -5.08 2.79 -12.35
N VAL A 309 -5.40 2.42 -13.58
CA VAL A 309 -5.50 1.01 -14.00
C VAL A 309 -4.43 0.77 -15.07
N TYR A 310 -3.51 -0.16 -14.79
CA TYR A 310 -2.50 -0.61 -15.75
C TYR A 310 -2.83 -2.04 -16.21
N TYR A 311 -3.04 -2.25 -17.50
CA TYR A 311 -3.27 -3.57 -18.08
C TYR A 311 -1.95 -4.28 -18.36
N VAL A 312 -1.72 -5.42 -17.71
CA VAL A 312 -0.45 -6.17 -17.78
C VAL A 312 -0.49 -7.11 -19.00
N ARG A 313 0.57 -7.08 -19.83
CA ARG A 313 0.57 -7.71 -21.16
C ARG A 313 1.26 -9.08 -21.21
N HIS A 314 2.35 -9.25 -20.46
CA HIS A 314 3.24 -10.42 -20.53
C HIS A 314 3.41 -11.12 -19.18
N ALA A 315 3.17 -10.40 -18.08
CA ALA A 315 3.19 -10.93 -16.72
C ALA A 315 1.78 -11.09 -16.13
N GLU A 316 1.69 -11.79 -15.00
CA GLU A 316 0.46 -11.86 -14.19
C GLU A 316 0.41 -10.68 -13.21
N ALA A 317 -0.68 -9.92 -13.24
CA ALA A 317 -0.90 -8.79 -12.34
C ALA A 317 -0.82 -9.20 -10.86
N GLU A 318 -1.26 -10.40 -10.51
CA GLU A 318 -1.18 -10.96 -9.14
C GLU A 318 0.28 -11.14 -8.68
N LYS A 319 1.17 -11.65 -9.55
CA LYS A 319 2.60 -11.81 -9.25
C LYS A 319 3.29 -10.45 -9.12
N ILE A 320 3.02 -9.53 -10.06
CA ILE A 320 3.54 -8.14 -10.00
C ILE A 320 3.06 -7.41 -8.73
N ALA A 321 1.77 -7.47 -8.42
CA ALA A 321 1.20 -6.80 -7.24
C ALA A 321 1.84 -7.27 -5.94
N ASN A 322 2.18 -8.57 -5.82
CA ASN A 322 2.86 -9.11 -4.65
C ASN A 322 4.31 -8.58 -4.53
N VAL A 323 5.07 -8.52 -5.63
CA VAL A 323 6.42 -7.95 -5.65
C VAL A 323 6.41 -6.46 -5.27
N LEU A 324 5.55 -5.66 -5.90
CA LEU A 324 5.47 -4.22 -5.63
C LEU A 324 4.90 -3.90 -4.24
N ASN A 325 3.93 -4.68 -3.73
CA ASN A 325 3.47 -4.54 -2.35
C ASN A 325 4.57 -4.87 -1.33
N ASN A 326 5.43 -5.86 -1.60
CA ASN A 326 6.53 -6.18 -0.70
C ASN A 326 7.59 -5.06 -0.67
N LEU A 327 7.91 -4.48 -1.84
CA LEU A 327 8.76 -3.29 -1.94
C LEU A 327 8.16 -2.11 -1.13
N ALA A 328 6.88 -1.80 -1.32
CA ALA A 328 6.19 -0.72 -0.62
C ALA A 328 6.00 -0.96 0.89
N LYS A 329 5.83 -2.22 1.33
CA LYS A 329 5.74 -2.58 2.76
C LYS A 329 7.08 -2.46 3.49
N ASN A 330 8.19 -2.81 2.83
CA ASN A 330 9.52 -2.71 3.44
C ASN A 330 9.89 -1.26 3.82
N ILE A 331 9.43 -0.27 3.06
CA ILE A 331 9.57 1.17 3.38
C ILE A 331 8.81 1.55 4.68
N LYS A 332 7.70 0.87 5.00
CA LYS A 332 6.86 1.18 6.18
C LYS A 332 7.36 0.55 7.48
N SER A 333 8.31 -0.39 7.41
CA SER A 333 8.81 -1.12 8.58
C SER A 333 9.86 -0.35 9.41
N THR A 334 10.59 0.58 8.80
CA THR A 334 11.70 1.32 9.42
C THR A 334 11.28 2.28 10.54
N LYS A 335 9.99 2.64 10.64
CA LYS A 335 9.45 3.56 11.66
C LYS A 335 8.79 2.87 12.86
N LYS A 336 8.86 1.53 13.02
CA LYS A 336 8.07 0.82 14.05
C LYS A 336 8.77 -0.33 14.80
N SER A 337 9.87 -0.05 15.52
CA SER A 337 10.21 -0.82 16.73
C SER A 337 11.15 -0.08 17.71
N ILE A 338 10.61 0.82 18.52
CA ILE A 338 11.18 1.15 19.86
C ILE A 338 10.01 1.24 20.84
N THR A 339 9.70 0.13 21.51
CA THR A 339 8.75 0.10 22.64
C THR A 339 9.50 0.46 23.92
N PRO A 340 9.12 1.54 24.65
CA PRO A 340 9.84 1.96 25.83
C PRO A 340 9.48 1.09 27.05
N GLY A 341 10.22 0.02 27.30
CA GLY A 341 9.99 -0.82 28.49
C GLY A 341 10.83 -2.10 28.60
N THR A 342 12.07 -1.96 29.05
CA THR A 342 12.68 -2.73 30.16
C THR A 342 14.07 -2.15 30.45
N ARG A 343 14.43 -2.02 31.74
CA ARG A 343 15.81 -1.68 32.14
C ARG A 343 16.67 -2.94 32.05
N ASN A 344 17.75 -2.89 31.28
CA ASN A 344 19.00 -3.52 31.72
C ASN A 344 20.21 -2.74 31.21
N THR A 345 21.38 -2.94 31.81
CA THR A 345 22.52 -2.00 31.74
C THR A 345 23.81 -2.61 31.19
N PHE A 346 24.71 -1.71 30.76
CA PHE A 346 26.13 -1.91 30.42
C PHE A 346 26.51 -2.40 29.00
N PHE A 347 27.67 -1.89 28.56
CA PHE A 347 28.50 -2.23 27.40
C PHE A 347 27.90 -2.28 25.97
N ARG A 348 28.05 -1.17 25.25
CA ARG A 348 28.69 -1.12 23.91
C ARG A 348 29.20 0.31 23.60
N PRO A 349 30.22 0.49 22.73
CA PRO A 349 30.95 1.76 22.59
C PRO A 349 30.26 2.78 21.68
N ARG A 350 30.72 4.04 21.80
CA ARG A 350 30.13 5.23 21.16
C ARG A 350 30.87 5.60 19.87
N SER A 351 30.45 5.06 18.73
CA SER A 351 30.89 5.49 17.40
C SER A 351 29.98 6.58 16.85
N SER A 352 30.42 7.84 16.89
CA SER A 352 29.74 8.92 16.14
C SER A 352 30.01 8.74 14.64
N ALA A 353 28.95 8.54 13.86
CA ALA A 353 28.99 8.57 12.41
C ALA A 353 27.85 9.46 11.89
N ASP A 354 28.19 10.51 11.16
CA ASP A 354 27.21 11.38 10.50
C ASP A 354 26.40 10.58 9.47
N ASN A 355 25.08 10.81 9.46
CA ASN A 355 24.19 10.39 8.39
C ASN A 355 23.08 11.43 8.23
N ASN A 356 23.46 12.65 7.82
CA ASN A 356 22.58 13.55 7.07
C ASN A 356 22.23 12.99 5.67
N LYS A 357 21.85 11.71 5.59
CA LYS A 357 21.17 11.18 4.41
C LYS A 357 19.75 11.76 4.41
N LYS A 358 19.48 12.61 3.42
CA LYS A 358 18.12 12.81 2.94
C LYS A 358 17.63 11.45 2.43
N ASP A 359 16.78 10.79 3.20
CA ASP A 359 16.03 9.63 2.72
C ASP A 359 15.10 10.08 1.59
N THR A 360 15.61 10.02 0.36
CA THR A 360 14.79 10.08 -0.85
C THR A 360 13.97 8.80 -0.90
N SER A 361 12.84 8.79 -0.18
CA SER A 361 11.81 7.76 -0.33
C SER A 361 11.23 7.91 -1.74
N VAL A 362 11.81 7.19 -2.70
CA VAL A 362 11.48 7.24 -4.14
C VAL A 362 10.00 6.88 -4.42
N LEU A 363 9.34 6.26 -3.44
CA LEU A 363 7.90 6.02 -3.42
C LEU A 363 7.30 6.56 -2.11
N GLY A 364 6.16 7.25 -2.20
CA GLY A 364 5.48 7.92 -1.11
C GLY A 364 4.79 6.99 -0.11
N GLU A 365 4.47 7.52 1.09
CA GLU A 365 3.91 6.73 2.20
C GLU A 365 2.51 6.13 1.93
N ASN A 366 1.84 6.50 0.83
CA ASN A 366 0.41 6.22 0.60
C ASN A 366 0.07 5.37 -0.64
N ILE A 367 1.04 4.74 -1.30
CA ILE A 367 0.75 3.81 -2.41
C ILE A 367 -0.03 2.58 -1.91
N LYS A 368 -1.12 2.23 -2.61
CA LYS A 368 -1.88 0.99 -2.47
C LYS A 368 -1.97 0.29 -3.83
N LEU A 369 -1.67 -1.01 -3.85
CA LEU A 369 -1.58 -1.83 -5.06
C LEU A 369 -2.48 -3.06 -4.91
N THR A 370 -3.41 -3.25 -5.84
CA THR A 370 -4.33 -4.40 -5.88
C THR A 370 -4.47 -4.89 -7.32
N ALA A 371 -4.24 -6.18 -7.57
CA ALA A 371 -4.50 -6.78 -8.88
C ALA A 371 -5.97 -7.18 -9.02
N ASP A 372 -6.54 -7.00 -10.20
CA ASP A 372 -7.68 -7.79 -10.65
C ASP A 372 -7.18 -8.95 -11.53
N LYS A 373 -7.67 -10.15 -11.21
CA LYS A 373 -7.35 -11.39 -11.90
C LYS A 373 -8.18 -11.60 -13.16
N VAL A 374 -9.37 -11.00 -13.25
CA VAL A 374 -10.28 -11.18 -14.41
C VAL A 374 -9.80 -10.39 -15.62
N THR A 375 -9.34 -9.16 -15.42
CA THR A 375 -8.82 -8.27 -16.48
C THR A 375 -7.29 -8.28 -16.61
N ASN A 376 -6.57 -9.10 -15.83
CA ASN A 376 -5.11 -9.06 -15.65
C ASN A 376 -4.56 -7.63 -15.48
N SER A 377 -5.23 -6.83 -14.66
CA SER A 377 -4.89 -5.41 -14.46
C SER A 377 -4.41 -5.13 -13.05
N LEU A 378 -3.55 -4.12 -12.92
CA LEU A 378 -3.04 -3.61 -11.66
C LEU A 378 -3.72 -2.27 -11.36
N ILE A 379 -4.54 -2.25 -10.31
CA ILE A 379 -5.20 -1.06 -9.79
C ILE A 379 -4.25 -0.41 -8.78
N ILE A 380 -3.86 0.83 -9.06
CA ILE A 380 -2.81 1.58 -8.37
C ILE A 380 -3.44 2.84 -7.79
N THR A 381 -3.56 2.94 -6.48
CA THR A 381 -3.91 4.20 -5.81
C THR A 381 -2.61 4.89 -5.37
N ALA A 382 -2.28 6.03 -5.97
CA ALA A 382 -1.00 6.71 -5.78
C ALA A 382 -1.08 8.20 -6.13
N ASN A 383 -0.08 8.99 -5.75
CA ASN A 383 0.09 10.34 -6.28
C ASN A 383 0.62 10.29 -7.74
N LYS A 384 0.39 11.34 -8.53
CA LYS A 384 0.86 11.45 -9.94
C LYS A 384 2.36 11.16 -10.10
N GLN A 385 3.19 11.67 -9.21
CA GLN A 385 4.66 11.44 -9.18
C GLN A 385 5.03 9.99 -8.84
N ASP A 386 4.34 9.40 -7.86
CA ASP A 386 4.50 7.99 -7.49
C ASP A 386 4.10 7.07 -8.66
N TYR A 387 3.01 7.40 -9.35
CA TYR A 387 2.51 6.63 -10.49
C TYR A 387 3.47 6.68 -11.69
N GLN A 388 4.03 7.84 -12.04
CA GLN A 388 5.06 7.94 -13.08
C GLN A 388 6.30 7.09 -12.76
N THR A 389 6.74 7.10 -11.51
CA THR A 389 7.86 6.26 -11.03
C THR A 389 7.51 4.77 -11.13
N LEU A 390 6.29 4.39 -10.78
CA LEU A 390 5.81 3.02 -10.81
C LEU A 390 5.58 2.52 -12.25
N LEU A 391 5.17 3.39 -13.18
CA LEU A 391 5.07 3.10 -14.62
C LEU A 391 6.43 2.70 -15.21
N ALA A 392 7.50 3.45 -14.89
CA ALA A 392 8.85 3.15 -15.34
C ALA A 392 9.42 1.84 -14.74
N LEU A 393 8.89 1.39 -13.59
CA LEU A 393 9.19 0.07 -13.03
C LEU A 393 8.38 -1.04 -13.71
N LEU A 394 7.09 -0.80 -14.00
CA LEU A 394 6.23 -1.75 -14.71
C LEU A 394 6.76 -2.05 -16.12
N GLN A 395 7.20 -1.04 -16.87
CA GLN A 395 7.82 -1.21 -18.19
C GLN A 395 9.06 -2.12 -18.20
N LYS A 396 9.73 -2.29 -17.05
CA LYS A 396 10.90 -3.18 -16.90
C LYS A 396 10.55 -4.57 -16.36
N LEU A 397 9.31 -4.78 -15.93
CA LEU A 397 8.83 -6.01 -15.29
C LEU A 397 7.79 -6.74 -16.15
N ASP A 398 6.96 -6.00 -16.88
CA ASP A 398 5.98 -6.49 -17.86
C ASP A 398 6.63 -6.62 -19.24
N ILE A 399 7.62 -7.50 -19.34
CA ILE A 399 8.38 -7.80 -20.56
C ILE A 399 8.07 -9.22 -21.04
N PRO A 400 8.18 -9.51 -22.36
CA PRO A 400 8.04 -10.88 -22.85
C PRO A 400 9.04 -11.83 -22.17
N ARG A 401 8.56 -13.04 -21.83
CA ARG A 401 9.37 -14.16 -21.37
C ARG A 401 9.70 -15.04 -22.57
N ASP A 402 10.99 -15.32 -22.77
CA ASP A 402 11.44 -16.22 -23.82
C ASP A 402 11.01 -17.67 -23.49
N GLN A 403 10.89 -18.51 -24.52
CA GLN A 403 10.59 -19.94 -24.37
C GLN A 403 11.83 -20.80 -24.64
N VAL A 404 11.84 -22.03 -24.13
CA VAL A 404 12.81 -23.06 -24.51
C VAL A 404 12.06 -24.28 -25.04
N PHE A 405 12.33 -24.63 -26.29
CA PHE A 405 12.04 -25.96 -26.83
C PHE A 405 13.16 -26.91 -26.40
N VAL A 406 12.79 -28.06 -25.83
CA VAL A 406 13.75 -29.08 -25.40
C VAL A 406 13.48 -30.38 -26.15
N LYS A 407 14.50 -30.89 -26.85
CA LYS A 407 14.52 -32.20 -27.49
C LYS A 407 15.46 -33.13 -26.71
N ALA A 408 14.90 -34.14 -26.05
CA ALA A 408 15.70 -35.23 -25.49
C ALA A 408 15.86 -36.34 -26.53
N ILE A 409 16.98 -37.06 -26.48
CA ILE A 409 17.24 -38.24 -27.29
C ILE A 409 17.76 -39.34 -26.37
N ILE A 410 17.06 -40.46 -26.31
CA ILE A 410 17.50 -41.65 -25.59
C ILE A 410 17.70 -42.76 -26.60
N MET A 411 18.89 -43.35 -26.58
CA MET A 411 19.25 -44.51 -27.40
C MET A 411 19.66 -45.66 -26.50
N GLU A 412 18.99 -46.80 -26.64
CA GLU A 412 19.36 -48.06 -26.00
C GLU A 412 19.59 -49.14 -27.05
N ILE A 413 20.81 -49.67 -27.09
CA ILE A 413 21.18 -50.82 -27.92
C ILE A 413 21.35 -52.02 -26.99
N SER A 414 20.68 -53.12 -27.31
CA SER A 414 20.84 -54.40 -26.63
C SER A 414 21.27 -55.50 -27.61
N ALA A 415 22.11 -56.43 -27.13
CA ALA A 415 22.57 -57.59 -27.89
C ALA A 415 22.78 -58.78 -26.95
N ASP A 416 21.90 -59.77 -27.06
CA ASP A 416 22.01 -61.08 -26.41
C ASP A 416 22.63 -62.07 -27.39
N ASN A 417 23.66 -62.80 -26.95
CA ASN A 417 24.22 -63.94 -27.66
C ASN A 417 24.37 -65.12 -26.70
N SER A 418 23.44 -66.07 -26.78
CA SER A 418 23.48 -67.34 -26.07
C SER A 418 23.95 -68.48 -26.97
N LEU A 419 24.78 -69.37 -26.43
CA LEU A 419 25.25 -70.61 -27.04
C LEU A 419 25.02 -71.73 -26.03
N ASN A 420 24.12 -72.65 -26.37
CA ASN A 420 23.87 -73.89 -25.66
C ASN A 420 24.46 -75.03 -26.47
N TRP A 421 25.50 -75.65 -25.92
CA TRP A 421 25.97 -76.97 -26.30
C TRP A 421 25.65 -77.92 -25.15
N GLY A 422 25.05 -79.06 -25.44
CA GLY A 422 24.70 -80.05 -24.42
C GLY A 422 24.71 -81.46 -24.96
N ILE A 423 25.16 -82.40 -24.12
CA ILE A 423 24.89 -83.82 -24.33
C ILE A 423 24.21 -84.34 -23.07
N ASN A 424 23.01 -84.87 -23.24
CA ASN A 424 22.21 -85.46 -22.18
C ASN A 424 22.21 -86.97 -22.44
N ALA A 425 22.76 -87.78 -21.53
CA ALA A 425 22.97 -89.22 -21.78
C ALA A 425 22.45 -90.04 -20.61
N LEU A 426 21.38 -90.80 -20.83
CA LEU A 426 20.69 -91.61 -19.81
C LEU A 426 20.81 -93.10 -20.12
N LYS A 427 21.18 -93.87 -19.11
CA LYS A 427 21.06 -95.33 -19.10
C LYS A 427 19.96 -95.75 -18.11
N PHE A 428 19.00 -96.50 -18.62
CA PHE A 428 17.93 -97.14 -17.87
C PHE A 428 18.39 -98.53 -17.42
N ILE A 429 18.18 -98.84 -16.14
CA ILE A 429 18.59 -100.09 -15.51
C ILE A 429 17.36 -100.69 -14.83
N LYS A 430 17.02 -101.93 -15.21
CA LYS A 430 15.94 -102.69 -14.57
C LYS A 430 16.40 -103.11 -13.17
N THR A 431 15.71 -102.62 -12.15
CA THR A 431 15.98 -102.85 -10.73
C THR A 431 14.83 -103.66 -10.14
N PRO A 432 15.03 -104.53 -9.14
CA PRO A 432 13.92 -105.13 -8.41
C PRO A 432 13.00 -104.02 -7.84
N GLY A 433 11.78 -103.90 -8.38
CA GLY A 433 10.83 -102.83 -8.06
C GLY A 433 10.65 -101.72 -9.12
N GLY A 434 11.44 -101.66 -10.20
CA GLY A 434 11.19 -100.66 -11.26
C GLY A 434 12.32 -100.46 -12.28
N VAL A 435 12.36 -99.26 -12.88
CA VAL A 435 13.41 -98.83 -13.81
C VAL A 435 14.14 -97.63 -13.19
N SER A 436 15.40 -97.84 -12.81
CA SER A 436 16.29 -96.77 -12.34
C SER A 436 16.94 -96.07 -13.53
N ARG A 437 17.22 -94.76 -13.41
CA ARG A 437 18.00 -93.99 -14.39
C ARG A 437 19.34 -93.56 -13.79
N VAL A 438 20.41 -93.73 -14.55
CA VAL A 438 21.75 -93.17 -14.25
C VAL A 438 22.27 -92.48 -15.51
N GLY A 439 22.94 -91.34 -15.39
CA GLY A 439 23.32 -90.58 -16.58
C GLY A 439 23.91 -89.20 -16.32
N PHE A 440 24.31 -88.56 -17.42
CA PHE A 440 24.88 -87.22 -17.46
C PHE A 440 23.82 -86.20 -17.93
N ASN A 441 23.78 -85.06 -17.26
CA ASN A 441 22.82 -83.95 -17.44
C ASN A 441 21.34 -84.39 -17.38
N THR A 442 20.79 -84.49 -16.16
CA THR A 442 19.51 -85.15 -15.88
C THR A 442 18.29 -84.27 -16.15
N SER A 443 18.03 -83.94 -17.41
CA SER A 443 16.77 -83.31 -17.85
C SER A 443 15.53 -84.16 -17.50
N SER A 444 14.34 -83.55 -17.61
CA SER A 444 13.08 -84.27 -17.43
C SER A 444 12.92 -85.40 -18.47
N LEU A 445 12.42 -86.55 -18.02
CA LEU A 445 12.22 -87.74 -18.87
C LEU A 445 11.31 -87.44 -20.07
N ALA A 446 10.28 -86.61 -19.87
CA ALA A 446 9.34 -86.20 -20.91
C ALA A 446 10.02 -85.49 -22.09
N ASN A 447 10.95 -84.57 -21.82
CA ASN A 447 11.66 -83.79 -22.85
C ASN A 447 12.55 -84.67 -23.74
N ILE A 448 13.04 -85.81 -23.21
CA ILE A 448 13.91 -86.74 -23.94
C ILE A 448 13.07 -87.78 -24.69
N LEU A 449 11.94 -88.23 -24.12
CA LEU A 449 11.01 -89.13 -24.80
C LEU A 449 10.22 -88.46 -25.94
N ASN A 450 9.99 -87.15 -25.84
CA ASN A 450 9.25 -86.31 -26.81
C ASN A 450 10.00 -84.97 -27.01
N PRO A 451 11.05 -84.89 -27.86
CA PRO A 451 11.87 -83.68 -28.06
C PRO A 451 11.17 -82.52 -28.80
N ILE A 452 9.86 -82.60 -29.04
CA ILE A 452 9.05 -81.68 -29.84
C ILE A 452 9.12 -80.23 -29.32
N ASN A 453 9.37 -80.05 -28.02
CA ASN A 453 9.43 -78.74 -27.35
C ASN A 453 10.87 -78.17 -27.25
N SER A 454 11.89 -78.82 -27.82
CA SER A 454 13.27 -78.33 -27.82
C SER A 454 13.52 -77.45 -29.05
N ILE A 455 14.05 -76.25 -28.82
CA ILE A 455 14.41 -75.30 -29.87
C ILE A 455 15.90 -75.46 -30.15
N GLY A 456 16.26 -76.15 -31.24
CA GLY A 456 17.66 -76.34 -31.63
C GLY A 456 17.87 -77.52 -32.57
N ALA A 457 19.13 -77.81 -32.90
CA ALA A 457 19.49 -79.07 -33.52
C ALA A 457 19.56 -80.16 -32.44
N VAL A 458 18.71 -81.18 -32.58
CA VAL A 458 18.51 -82.23 -31.58
C VAL A 458 18.79 -83.60 -32.22
N LEU A 459 19.93 -84.21 -31.88
CA LEU A 459 20.33 -85.52 -32.40
C LEU A 459 20.18 -86.59 -31.31
N GLY A 460 19.13 -87.41 -31.43
CA GLY A 460 18.91 -88.56 -30.56
C GLY A 460 19.72 -89.79 -31.01
N PHE A 461 20.34 -90.49 -30.06
CA PHE A 461 20.95 -91.80 -30.26
C PHE A 461 20.44 -92.80 -29.22
N GLY A 462 20.23 -94.06 -29.62
CA GLY A 462 19.68 -95.11 -28.76
C GLY A 462 20.33 -96.46 -29.02
N GLY A 463 20.47 -97.28 -27.98
CA GLY A 463 21.07 -98.61 -28.09
C GLY A 463 20.91 -99.49 -26.84
N GLY A 464 21.32 -100.75 -26.97
CA GLY A 464 21.12 -101.77 -25.94
C GLY A 464 19.69 -102.31 -25.87
N ALA A 465 19.41 -103.14 -24.86
CA ALA A 465 18.13 -103.84 -24.69
C ALA A 465 16.92 -102.89 -24.61
N GLU A 466 15.76 -103.33 -25.08
CA GLU A 466 14.49 -102.62 -24.97
C GLU A 466 14.01 -102.62 -23.51
N ILE A 467 13.73 -101.44 -22.96
CA ILE A 467 13.15 -101.25 -21.63
C ILE A 467 11.82 -100.52 -21.75
N LYS A 468 10.81 -101.11 -21.12
CA LYS A 468 9.45 -100.57 -21.02
C LYS A 468 9.39 -99.57 -19.87
N LEU A 469 9.21 -98.29 -20.17
CA LEU A 469 8.96 -97.25 -19.18
C LEU A 469 7.49 -96.81 -19.17
N PRO A 470 6.90 -96.55 -18.00
CA PRO A 470 5.62 -95.86 -17.91
C PRO A 470 5.80 -94.40 -18.35
N ASN A 471 4.93 -93.92 -19.23
CA ASN A 471 4.90 -92.56 -19.74
C ASN A 471 3.50 -91.97 -19.48
N GLU A 472 3.42 -90.92 -18.66
CA GLU A 472 2.17 -90.34 -18.14
C GLU A 472 1.19 -89.91 -19.25
N VAL A 473 1.70 -89.59 -20.44
CA VAL A 473 0.91 -89.08 -21.58
C VAL A 473 0.43 -90.19 -22.53
N ASN A 474 1.10 -91.36 -22.57
CA ASN A 474 0.81 -92.40 -23.56
C ASN A 474 1.35 -93.79 -23.15
N GLY A 475 0.82 -94.32 -22.04
CA GLY A 475 0.98 -95.74 -21.65
C GLY A 475 2.42 -96.20 -21.40
N ILE A 476 2.68 -97.48 -21.63
CA ILE A 476 4.01 -98.08 -21.48
C ILE A 476 4.75 -97.93 -22.82
N LYS A 477 5.70 -96.97 -22.89
CA LYS A 477 6.53 -96.74 -24.08
C LYS A 477 7.83 -97.56 -23.96
N SER A 478 8.06 -98.45 -24.91
CA SER A 478 9.36 -99.11 -25.08
C SER A 478 10.40 -98.12 -25.61
N VAL A 479 11.57 -98.06 -24.97
CA VAL A 479 12.73 -97.28 -25.42
C VAL A 479 14.03 -98.07 -25.18
N SER A 480 15.11 -97.70 -25.86
CA SER A 480 16.43 -98.33 -25.68
C SER A 480 17.01 -98.06 -24.29
N SER A 481 17.66 -99.08 -23.69
CA SER A 481 18.26 -98.99 -22.35
C SER A 481 19.39 -97.98 -22.22
N LEU A 482 20.07 -97.62 -23.30
CA LEU A 482 20.89 -96.42 -23.41
C LEU A 482 20.23 -95.46 -24.40
N MET A 483 20.03 -94.22 -24.01
CA MET A 483 19.54 -93.16 -24.88
C MET A 483 20.25 -91.85 -24.56
N GLY A 484 20.67 -91.13 -25.61
CA GLY A 484 21.30 -89.83 -25.47
C GLY A 484 20.79 -88.82 -26.49
N LEU A 485 21.03 -87.56 -26.19
CA LEU A 485 20.56 -86.40 -26.92
C LEU A 485 21.71 -85.40 -27.05
N VAL A 486 22.11 -85.06 -28.27
CA VAL A 486 22.97 -83.90 -28.53
C VAL A 486 22.08 -82.70 -28.79
N GLU A 487 22.30 -81.62 -28.07
CA GLU A 487 21.58 -80.35 -28.17
C GLU A 487 22.56 -79.25 -28.58
N LEU A 488 22.28 -78.60 -29.72
CA LEU A 488 23.04 -77.44 -30.19
C LEU A 488 22.08 -76.31 -30.60
N LEU A 489 22.15 -75.21 -29.86
CA LEU A 489 21.45 -73.96 -30.15
C LEU A 489 22.42 -72.79 -30.01
N LYS A 490 22.39 -71.87 -30.98
CA LYS A 490 22.95 -70.53 -30.84
C LYS A 490 21.87 -69.51 -31.15
N THR A 491 21.55 -68.68 -30.16
CA THR A 491 20.57 -67.59 -30.29
C THR A 491 21.32 -66.26 -30.30
N THR A 492 20.98 -65.40 -31.25
CA THR A 492 21.42 -64.01 -31.28
C THR A 492 20.18 -63.13 -31.39
N ALA A 493 19.93 -62.31 -30.36
CA ALA A 493 18.86 -61.31 -30.37
C ALA A 493 19.47 -59.91 -30.25
N GLN A 494 18.91 -58.95 -30.99
CA GLN A 494 19.39 -57.57 -31.03
C GLN A 494 18.20 -56.62 -30.93
N GLY A 495 18.33 -55.60 -30.09
CA GLY A 495 17.35 -54.55 -29.90
C GLY A 495 17.98 -53.17 -30.09
N ASN A 496 17.21 -52.25 -30.66
CA ASN A 496 17.54 -50.83 -30.69
C ASN A 496 16.27 -50.04 -30.36
N VAL A 497 16.34 -49.19 -29.35
CA VAL A 497 15.21 -48.40 -28.86
C VAL A 497 15.61 -46.93 -28.87
N LEU A 498 14.84 -46.13 -29.60
CA LEU A 498 15.00 -44.69 -29.71
C LEU A 498 13.77 -44.00 -29.14
N TYR A 499 13.95 -43.18 -28.11
CA TYR A 499 12.91 -42.28 -27.60
C TYR A 499 13.33 -40.83 -27.82
N THR A 500 12.43 -40.01 -28.36
CA THR A 500 12.68 -38.57 -28.60
C THR A 500 11.55 -37.70 -28.04
N PRO A 501 11.32 -37.66 -26.71
CA PRO A 501 10.35 -36.76 -26.12
C PRO A 501 10.80 -35.30 -26.31
N GLN A 502 9.88 -34.46 -26.78
CA GLN A 502 10.13 -33.07 -27.11
C GLN A 502 8.96 -32.18 -26.65
N ILE A 503 9.27 -31.01 -26.09
CA ILE A 503 8.28 -30.14 -25.42
C ILE A 503 8.85 -28.72 -25.25
N THR A 504 7.98 -27.70 -25.35
CA THR A 504 8.28 -26.30 -25.03
C THR A 504 7.93 -25.95 -23.59
N ALA A 505 8.70 -25.05 -22.98
CA ALA A 505 8.40 -24.41 -21.69
C ALA A 505 8.70 -22.92 -21.75
N MET A 506 8.04 -22.11 -20.91
CA MET A 506 8.46 -20.73 -20.67
C MET A 506 9.67 -20.70 -19.73
N ASP A 507 10.49 -19.64 -19.80
CA ASP A 507 11.53 -19.39 -18.81
C ASP A 507 11.00 -19.44 -17.37
N ASN A 508 11.76 -20.10 -16.48
CA ASN A 508 11.40 -20.38 -15.08
C ASN A 508 10.12 -21.22 -14.83
N GLU A 509 9.50 -21.79 -15.86
CA GLU A 509 8.25 -22.56 -15.75
C GLU A 509 8.49 -24.07 -15.90
N GLU A 510 7.81 -24.90 -15.09
CA GLU A 510 7.99 -26.36 -15.14
C GLU A 510 7.09 -26.99 -16.21
N ALA A 511 7.68 -27.79 -17.10
CA ALA A 511 6.96 -28.53 -18.12
C ALA A 511 7.17 -30.05 -17.98
N LEU A 512 6.14 -30.82 -18.31
CA LEU A 512 6.05 -32.27 -18.18
C LEU A 512 5.43 -32.86 -19.44
N ILE A 513 6.14 -33.80 -20.09
CA ILE A 513 5.58 -34.69 -21.10
C ILE A 513 5.63 -36.12 -20.57
N LYS A 514 4.49 -36.82 -20.59
CA LYS A 514 4.35 -38.22 -20.17
C LYS A 514 3.58 -39.01 -21.22
N VAL A 515 4.19 -40.06 -21.76
CA VAL A 515 3.62 -40.91 -22.81
C VAL A 515 3.79 -42.38 -22.41
N GLY A 516 2.69 -43.13 -22.32
CA GLY A 516 2.71 -44.50 -21.83
C GLY A 516 1.33 -45.16 -21.80
N SER A 517 1.26 -46.34 -21.18
CA SER A 517 0.04 -47.13 -21.02
C SER A 517 -0.15 -47.58 -19.57
N LYS A 518 -1.38 -48.01 -19.23
CA LYS A 518 -1.69 -48.62 -17.93
C LYS A 518 -1.73 -50.14 -18.09
N VAL A 519 -0.85 -50.84 -17.40
CA VAL A 519 -0.66 -52.29 -17.52
C VAL A 519 -1.22 -52.96 -16.26
N PRO A 520 -2.01 -54.04 -16.39
CA PRO A 520 -2.47 -54.80 -15.23
C PRO A 520 -1.30 -55.53 -14.56
N VAL A 521 -1.23 -55.46 -13.24
CA VAL A 521 -0.29 -56.18 -12.37
C VAL A 521 -1.12 -56.91 -11.32
N ALA A 522 -0.85 -58.20 -11.09
CA ALA A 522 -1.56 -58.96 -10.08
C ALA A 522 -1.18 -58.50 -8.67
N LYS A 523 -2.21 -58.25 -7.86
CA LYS A 523 -2.11 -58.07 -6.41
C LYS A 523 -2.27 -59.44 -5.75
N THR A 524 -1.33 -59.81 -4.89
CA THR A 524 -1.24 -61.15 -4.28
C THR A 524 -2.56 -61.61 -3.66
N SER A 525 -3.09 -62.73 -4.12
CA SER A 525 -4.28 -63.37 -3.57
C SER A 525 -3.99 -64.03 -2.22
N SER A 526 -4.68 -63.61 -1.16
CA SER A 526 -4.64 -64.27 0.14
C SER A 526 -5.58 -65.48 0.17
N SER A 527 -5.05 -66.69 -0.05
CA SER A 527 -5.84 -67.92 -0.04
C SER A 527 -6.14 -68.40 1.40
N SER A 528 -7.36 -68.17 1.89
CA SER A 528 -7.90 -68.90 3.05
C SER A 528 -8.63 -70.14 2.55
N ALA A 529 -8.34 -71.32 3.13
CA ALA A 529 -8.66 -72.63 2.57
C ALA A 529 -10.15 -73.05 2.57
N ALA A 530 -11.08 -72.09 2.67
CA ALA A 530 -12.53 -72.33 2.73
C ALA A 530 -13.38 -71.31 1.95
N ALA A 531 -12.76 -70.35 1.24
CA ALA A 531 -13.47 -69.37 0.41
C ALA A 531 -12.72 -69.12 -0.91
N GLY A 532 -13.45 -68.79 -1.98
CA GLY A 532 -12.89 -68.67 -3.33
C GLY A 532 -11.82 -67.58 -3.47
N VAL A 533 -10.85 -67.82 -4.36
CA VAL A 533 -9.75 -66.89 -4.64
C VAL A 533 -10.28 -65.59 -5.23
N SER A 534 -10.08 -64.48 -4.51
CA SER A 534 -10.30 -63.13 -5.02
C SER A 534 -8.97 -62.55 -5.50
N SER A 535 -8.81 -62.39 -6.81
CA SER A 535 -7.62 -61.80 -7.42
C SER A 535 -7.83 -60.29 -7.68
N GLY A 536 -7.01 -59.46 -7.04
CA GLY A 536 -7.00 -58.02 -7.27
C GLY A 536 -6.13 -57.68 -8.48
N ILE A 537 -6.66 -56.96 -9.46
CA ILE A 537 -5.87 -56.40 -10.56
C ILE A 537 -5.58 -54.93 -10.26
N GLU A 538 -4.33 -54.62 -9.97
CA GLU A 538 -3.83 -53.24 -9.87
C GLU A 538 -3.33 -52.78 -11.25
N ARG A 539 -3.27 -51.47 -11.51
CA ARG A 539 -2.84 -50.95 -12.82
C ARG A 539 -1.66 -50.00 -12.66
N GLU A 540 -0.45 -50.48 -12.96
CA GLU A 540 0.76 -49.66 -12.98
C GLU A 540 0.79 -48.79 -14.25
N GLU A 541 1.29 -47.56 -14.14
CA GLU A 541 1.61 -46.71 -15.30
C GLU A 541 3.02 -47.00 -15.80
N VAL A 542 3.14 -47.48 -17.04
CA VAL A 542 4.40 -47.71 -17.72
C VAL A 542 4.56 -46.64 -18.79
N ALA A 543 5.42 -45.64 -18.53
CA ALA A 543 5.57 -44.46 -19.35
C ALA A 543 7.02 -43.99 -19.53
N VAL A 544 7.24 -43.26 -20.63
CA VAL A 544 8.35 -42.31 -20.82
C VAL A 544 7.88 -40.96 -20.28
N GLU A 545 8.64 -40.40 -19.36
CA GLU A 545 8.35 -39.16 -18.65
C GLU A 545 9.59 -38.24 -18.70
N LEU A 546 9.42 -37.03 -19.23
CA LEU A 546 10.42 -35.96 -19.21
C LEU A 546 9.80 -34.75 -18.53
N LYS A 547 10.35 -34.39 -17.37
CA LYS A 547 10.01 -33.22 -16.58
C LYS A 547 11.22 -32.30 -16.54
N PHE A 548 11.03 -31.02 -16.82
CA PHE A 548 12.14 -30.05 -16.76
C PHE A 548 11.68 -28.65 -16.36
N THR A 549 12.65 -27.85 -15.93
CA THR A 549 12.51 -26.40 -15.70
C THR A 549 13.70 -25.71 -16.35
N PRO A 550 13.50 -24.84 -17.36
CA PRO A 550 14.56 -24.03 -17.93
C PRO A 550 14.78 -22.76 -17.11
N TYR A 551 16.01 -22.25 -17.17
CA TYR A 551 16.39 -20.91 -16.76
C TYR A 551 17.32 -20.33 -17.83
N ILE A 552 16.92 -19.26 -18.50
CA ILE A 552 17.65 -18.65 -19.62
C ILE A 552 18.55 -17.53 -19.10
N ASN A 553 19.85 -17.61 -19.40
CA ASN A 553 20.75 -16.48 -19.25
C ASN A 553 20.79 -15.66 -20.56
N ARG A 554 20.26 -14.44 -20.52
CA ARG A 554 20.14 -13.55 -21.69
C ARG A 554 21.48 -12.99 -22.18
N GLU A 555 22.49 -12.89 -21.30
CA GLU A 555 23.81 -12.32 -21.65
C GLU A 555 24.63 -13.22 -22.58
N ASN A 556 24.47 -14.55 -22.48
CA ASN A 556 25.29 -15.53 -23.20
C ASN A 556 24.49 -16.59 -23.98
N ASN A 557 23.16 -16.43 -24.08
CA ASN A 557 22.24 -17.40 -24.70
C ASN A 557 22.40 -18.84 -24.18
N SER A 558 22.76 -19.03 -22.92
CA SER A 558 22.82 -20.35 -22.30
C SER A 558 21.55 -20.67 -21.50
N VAL A 559 21.08 -21.91 -21.61
CA VAL A 559 19.95 -22.45 -20.86
C VAL A 559 20.47 -23.38 -19.77
N ARG A 560 20.16 -23.05 -18.52
CA ARG A 560 20.28 -23.97 -17.39
C ARG A 560 19.03 -24.83 -17.31
N LEU A 561 19.17 -26.14 -17.54
CA LEU A 561 18.07 -27.10 -17.47
C LEU A 561 18.16 -27.91 -16.17
N LYS A 562 17.12 -27.80 -15.33
CA LYS A 562 16.83 -28.77 -14.28
C LYS A 562 16.00 -29.89 -14.89
N ILE A 563 16.48 -31.13 -14.87
CA ILE A 563 15.87 -32.26 -15.59
C ILE A 563 15.60 -33.40 -14.60
N ASP A 564 14.40 -33.98 -14.69
CA ASP A 564 13.98 -35.19 -14.00
C ASP A 564 13.30 -36.09 -15.04
N GLN A 565 13.90 -37.23 -15.33
CA GLN A 565 13.55 -38.07 -16.46
C GLN A 565 13.36 -39.51 -15.99
N LYS A 566 12.23 -40.13 -16.34
CA LYS A 566 11.89 -41.50 -15.97
C LYS A 566 11.43 -42.28 -17.20
N ILE A 567 11.94 -43.49 -17.39
CA ILE A 567 11.51 -44.41 -18.45
C ILE A 567 11.15 -45.73 -17.78
N GLN A 568 9.90 -46.16 -17.96
CA GLN A 568 9.43 -47.48 -17.56
C GLN A 568 9.15 -48.30 -18.83
N SER A 569 9.55 -49.58 -18.84
CA SER A 569 9.35 -50.49 -19.96
C SER A 569 9.08 -51.91 -19.47
N ILE A 570 8.07 -52.59 -20.01
CA ILE A 570 7.79 -54.01 -19.75
C ILE A 570 8.91 -54.88 -20.33
N SER A 571 9.36 -55.92 -19.62
CA SER A 571 10.29 -56.94 -20.18
C SER A 571 9.61 -58.20 -20.70
N ASP A 572 8.45 -58.56 -20.15
CA ASP A 572 7.77 -59.82 -20.42
C ASP A 572 6.31 -59.57 -20.82
N LEU A 573 5.98 -59.93 -22.07
CA LEU A 573 4.61 -59.94 -22.60
C LEU A 573 4.11 -61.36 -22.94
N ALA A 574 4.95 -62.37 -22.73
CA ALA A 574 4.70 -63.77 -23.12
C ALA A 574 4.16 -64.66 -21.98
N ASN A 575 4.24 -64.20 -20.72
CA ASN A 575 3.66 -64.93 -19.60
C ASN A 575 2.14 -64.70 -19.54
N THR A 576 1.37 -65.71 -19.93
CA THR A 576 -0.10 -65.73 -19.78
C THR A 576 -0.56 -65.91 -18.33
N ASP A 577 0.35 -66.25 -17.43
CA ASP A 577 0.12 -66.39 -15.99
C ASP A 577 -0.07 -65.03 -15.31
N ILE A 578 -1.29 -64.48 -15.41
CA ILE A 578 -1.67 -63.18 -14.80
C ILE A 578 -1.21 -63.10 -13.33
N GLU A 579 -1.33 -64.20 -12.58
CA GLU A 579 -1.00 -64.30 -11.14
C GLU A 579 0.45 -63.95 -10.78
N LYS A 580 1.40 -64.05 -11.73
CA LYS A 580 2.83 -63.78 -11.48
C LYS A 580 3.20 -62.29 -11.62
N GLY A 581 2.29 -61.47 -12.16
CA GLY A 581 2.53 -60.05 -12.42
C GLY A 581 3.47 -59.80 -13.61
N VAL A 582 3.52 -58.54 -14.04
CA VAL A 582 4.32 -58.10 -15.19
C VAL A 582 5.60 -57.42 -14.69
N LYS A 583 6.76 -57.80 -15.23
CA LYS A 583 8.04 -57.18 -14.87
C LYS A 583 8.25 -55.85 -15.58
N THR A 584 8.24 -54.77 -14.80
CA THR A 584 8.56 -53.40 -15.24
C THR A 584 10.04 -53.08 -14.98
N ASN A 585 10.82 -52.82 -16.03
CA ASN A 585 12.16 -52.24 -15.90
C ASN A 585 12.05 -50.71 -15.80
N ILE A 586 12.77 -50.09 -14.85
CA ILE A 586 12.77 -48.63 -14.64
C ILE A 586 14.17 -48.08 -14.86
N ARG A 587 14.28 -46.97 -15.59
CA ARG A 587 15.49 -46.15 -15.76
C ARG A 587 15.13 -44.73 -15.32
N GLN A 588 15.95 -44.09 -14.50
CA GLN A 588 15.70 -42.70 -14.07
C GLN A 588 17.01 -41.91 -14.05
N LEU A 589 16.95 -40.64 -14.48
CA LEU A 589 18.06 -39.70 -14.48
C LEU A 589 17.55 -38.33 -13.98
N LYS A 590 18.30 -37.71 -13.07
CA LYS A 590 17.94 -36.42 -12.48
C LYS A 590 19.18 -35.57 -12.30
N THR A 591 19.20 -34.38 -12.91
CA THR A 591 20.40 -33.54 -12.97
C THR A 591 20.07 -32.06 -13.17
N LEU A 592 21.09 -31.21 -13.01
CA LEU A 592 21.06 -29.78 -13.28
C LEU A 592 22.33 -29.43 -14.06
N LEU A 593 22.18 -29.01 -15.31
CA LEU A 593 23.29 -28.62 -16.17
C LEU A 593 22.99 -27.31 -16.91
N THR A 594 23.99 -26.74 -17.58
CA THR A 594 23.86 -25.52 -18.40
C THR A 594 24.48 -25.79 -19.77
N ILE A 595 23.79 -25.38 -20.83
CA ILE A 595 24.11 -25.66 -22.24
C ILE A 595 23.87 -24.37 -23.03
N ASN A 596 24.59 -24.15 -24.13
CA ASN A 596 24.27 -23.05 -25.04
C ASN A 596 23.02 -23.38 -25.88
N ASP A 597 22.46 -22.36 -26.53
CA ASP A 597 21.40 -22.52 -27.51
C ASP A 597 21.82 -23.44 -28.68
N ASN A 598 20.97 -24.41 -29.03
CA ASN A 598 21.16 -25.46 -30.05
C ASN A 598 22.30 -26.49 -29.81
N ASP A 599 23.11 -26.34 -28.76
CA ASP A 599 24.14 -27.33 -28.40
C ASP A 599 23.51 -28.62 -27.82
N THR A 600 24.03 -29.79 -28.21
CA THR A 600 23.61 -31.09 -27.63
C THR A 600 24.55 -31.50 -26.49
N ALA A 601 24.01 -31.60 -25.26
CA ALA A 601 24.74 -32.14 -24.11
C ALA A 601 24.41 -33.61 -23.87
N VAL A 602 25.40 -34.38 -23.40
CA VAL A 602 25.21 -35.75 -22.88
C VAL A 602 24.72 -35.63 -21.43
N LEU A 603 23.51 -36.13 -21.15
CA LEU A 603 22.95 -36.20 -19.79
C LEU A 603 23.59 -37.32 -18.96
N GLY A 604 23.92 -38.43 -19.61
CA GLY A 604 24.53 -39.60 -18.99
C GLY A 604 24.34 -40.85 -19.85
N GLY A 605 24.78 -41.99 -19.33
CA GLY A 605 24.62 -43.29 -19.97
C GLY A 605 25.00 -44.44 -19.04
N LEU A 606 24.70 -45.66 -19.47
CA LEU A 606 25.03 -46.90 -18.78
C LEU A 606 25.37 -48.00 -19.78
N THR A 607 26.53 -48.62 -19.63
CA THR A 607 26.93 -49.80 -20.39
C THR A 607 27.01 -51.01 -19.45
N GLN A 608 26.30 -52.08 -19.79
CA GLN A 608 26.24 -53.35 -19.08
C GLN A 608 26.70 -54.48 -20.02
N ASN A 609 27.48 -55.43 -19.51
CA ASN A 609 28.04 -56.54 -20.27
C ASN A 609 28.14 -57.77 -19.35
N ASP A 610 27.06 -58.54 -19.31
CA ASP A 610 26.92 -59.71 -18.45
C ASP A 610 27.32 -60.95 -19.25
N ASN A 611 28.38 -61.64 -18.80
CA ASN A 611 28.92 -62.82 -19.46
C ASN A 611 28.87 -64.02 -18.52
N SER A 612 27.84 -64.86 -18.68
CA SER A 612 27.70 -66.12 -17.97
C SER A 612 28.29 -67.26 -18.80
N ASN A 613 29.02 -68.18 -18.15
CA ASN A 613 29.60 -69.35 -18.80
C ASN A 613 29.53 -70.54 -17.82
N VAL A 614 28.44 -71.30 -17.91
CA VAL A 614 28.21 -72.52 -17.13
C VAL A 614 28.70 -73.71 -17.94
N GLU A 615 29.67 -74.45 -17.39
CA GLU A 615 30.21 -75.67 -18.00
C GLU A 615 29.92 -76.85 -17.08
N THR A 616 29.10 -77.80 -17.56
CA THR A 616 28.84 -79.07 -16.89
C THR A 616 29.65 -80.15 -17.61
N LYS A 617 30.43 -80.96 -16.88
CA LYS A 617 31.30 -81.96 -17.51
C LYS A 617 31.46 -83.22 -16.65
N ILE A 618 31.73 -84.34 -17.31
CA ILE A 618 32.20 -85.55 -16.62
C ILE A 618 33.67 -85.34 -16.25
N PRO A 619 34.09 -85.51 -14.98
CA PRO A 619 35.50 -85.44 -14.60
C PRO A 619 36.38 -86.38 -15.42
N LEU A 620 37.64 -85.97 -15.67
CA LEU A 620 38.61 -86.60 -16.59
C LEU A 620 38.16 -86.56 -18.06
N LEU A 621 37.02 -87.16 -18.40
CA LEU A 621 36.53 -87.35 -19.77
C LEU A 621 36.23 -86.03 -20.49
N GLY A 622 35.65 -85.04 -19.80
CA GLY A 622 35.31 -83.73 -20.39
C GLY A 622 36.51 -82.80 -20.64
N ASP A 623 37.69 -83.14 -20.12
CA ASP A 623 38.91 -82.33 -20.24
C ASP A 623 39.89 -82.81 -21.34
N ILE A 624 39.54 -83.90 -22.04
CA ILE A 624 40.33 -84.43 -23.16
C ILE A 624 40.22 -83.46 -24.36
N PRO A 625 41.33 -83.05 -25.01
CA PRO A 625 41.26 -82.21 -26.22
C PRO A 625 40.56 -82.93 -27.37
N LEU A 626 39.82 -82.16 -28.19
CA LEU A 626 38.81 -82.63 -29.16
C LEU A 626 37.66 -83.43 -28.51
N ILE A 627 37.95 -84.61 -27.98
CA ILE A 627 36.96 -85.62 -27.58
C ILE A 627 36.15 -85.21 -26.34
N GLY A 628 36.71 -84.41 -25.44
CA GLY A 628 36.02 -83.95 -24.22
C GLY A 628 34.77 -83.11 -24.47
N TRP A 629 34.60 -82.55 -25.68
CA TRP A 629 33.34 -81.94 -26.10
C TRP A 629 32.16 -82.92 -26.07
N LEU A 630 32.39 -84.23 -26.27
CA LEU A 630 31.35 -85.26 -26.19
C LEU A 630 30.92 -85.57 -24.74
N PHE A 631 31.65 -85.07 -23.74
CA PHE A 631 31.44 -85.37 -22.31
C PHE A 631 31.21 -84.11 -21.47
N LYS A 632 30.79 -83.00 -22.12
CA LYS A 632 30.45 -81.74 -21.45
C LYS A 632 29.35 -80.96 -22.17
N GLY A 633 28.55 -80.24 -21.39
CA GLY A 633 27.69 -79.16 -21.86
C GLY A 633 28.30 -77.79 -21.52
N VAL A 634 28.08 -76.82 -22.39
CA VAL A 634 28.47 -75.42 -22.21
C VAL A 634 27.25 -74.55 -22.51
N ASN A 635 26.72 -73.89 -21.49
CA ASN A 635 25.77 -72.78 -21.65
C ASN A 635 26.55 -71.48 -21.45
N ARG A 636 26.67 -70.69 -22.52
CA ARG A 636 27.34 -69.39 -22.51
C ARG A 636 26.35 -68.32 -22.92
N ASN A 637 26.04 -67.39 -22.03
CA ASN A 637 25.20 -66.24 -22.31
C ASN A 637 26.03 -64.94 -22.27
N LYS A 638 25.79 -64.04 -23.22
CA LYS A 638 26.42 -62.73 -23.34
C LYS A 638 25.36 -61.67 -23.63
N ASP A 639 24.88 -61.04 -22.57
CA ASP A 639 23.92 -59.94 -22.62
C ASP A 639 24.69 -58.61 -22.55
N ARG A 640 24.54 -57.78 -23.58
CA ARG A 640 25.12 -56.43 -23.66
C ARG A 640 24.03 -55.41 -23.80
N LYS A 641 24.07 -54.36 -22.98
CA LYS A 641 23.19 -53.19 -23.09
C LYS A 641 24.01 -51.91 -23.04
N ASN A 642 23.70 -50.96 -23.90
CA ASN A 642 24.32 -49.64 -23.88
C ASN A 642 23.24 -48.57 -24.03
N ILE A 643 23.08 -47.74 -23.01
CA ILE A 643 22.10 -46.67 -22.92
C ILE A 643 22.85 -45.34 -22.93
N MET A 644 22.42 -44.41 -23.78
CA MET A 644 22.89 -43.02 -23.78
C MET A 644 21.71 -42.06 -23.83
N VAL A 645 21.83 -40.96 -23.08
CA VAL A 645 20.83 -39.91 -22.96
C VAL A 645 21.46 -38.57 -23.35
N PHE A 646 20.84 -37.87 -24.28
CA PHE A 646 21.24 -36.56 -24.78
C PHE A 646 20.08 -35.56 -24.63
N ILE A 647 20.41 -34.27 -24.58
CA ILE A 647 19.46 -33.18 -24.47
C ILE A 647 19.93 -31.98 -25.32
N THR A 648 19.01 -31.34 -26.03
CA THR A 648 19.29 -30.15 -26.85
C THR A 648 18.21 -29.10 -26.57
N PRO A 649 18.55 -27.95 -25.96
CA PRO A 649 17.65 -26.80 -25.87
C PRO A 649 17.73 -25.93 -27.14
N LYS A 650 16.62 -25.32 -27.50
CA LYS A 650 16.51 -24.27 -28.53
C LYS A 650 15.69 -23.12 -27.95
N ILE A 651 16.27 -21.94 -27.83
CA ILE A 651 15.61 -20.74 -27.31
C ILE A 651 14.72 -20.16 -28.40
N VAL A 652 13.48 -19.82 -28.04
CA VAL A 652 12.49 -19.20 -28.92
C VAL A 652 12.07 -17.87 -28.30
N LYS A 653 12.49 -16.76 -28.92
CA LYS A 653 12.26 -15.39 -28.44
C LYS A 653 11.14 -14.68 -29.21
N ASN A 654 11.13 -14.87 -30.53
CA ASN A 654 10.24 -14.16 -31.46
C ASN A 654 9.21 -15.10 -32.10
N GLU A 655 8.07 -14.55 -32.54
CA GLU A 655 7.03 -15.29 -33.28
C GLU A 655 7.58 -15.96 -34.56
N SER A 656 8.50 -15.31 -35.29
CA SER A 656 9.16 -15.94 -36.44
C SER A 656 9.95 -17.20 -36.05
N GLN A 657 10.69 -17.19 -34.92
CA GLN A 657 11.41 -18.37 -34.44
C GLN A 657 10.46 -19.49 -33.98
N GLN A 658 9.26 -19.13 -33.50
CA GLN A 658 8.20 -20.08 -33.19
C GLN A 658 7.65 -20.72 -34.47
N ASN A 659 7.51 -19.93 -35.54
CA ASN A 659 7.10 -20.40 -36.87
C ASN A 659 8.18 -21.28 -37.51
N ASP A 660 9.46 -20.88 -37.48
CA ASP A 660 10.59 -21.67 -37.97
C ASP A 660 10.62 -23.06 -37.32
N LEU A 661 10.46 -23.12 -35.99
CA LEU A 661 10.35 -24.37 -35.23
C LEU A 661 9.11 -25.19 -35.62
N PHE A 662 7.97 -24.54 -35.87
CA PHE A 662 6.75 -25.21 -36.32
C PHE A 662 6.94 -25.84 -37.71
N LEU A 663 7.55 -25.12 -38.66
CA LEU A 663 7.87 -25.66 -39.99
C LEU A 663 8.89 -26.80 -39.91
N GLU A 664 9.94 -26.67 -39.09
CA GLU A 664 10.91 -27.75 -38.78
C GLU A 664 10.20 -29.02 -38.28
N LYS A 665 9.22 -28.89 -37.36
CA LYS A 665 8.44 -30.05 -36.87
C LYS A 665 7.47 -30.62 -37.92
N LEU A 666 6.92 -29.80 -38.82
CA LEU A 666 6.09 -30.29 -39.92
C LEU A 666 6.92 -31.09 -40.94
N GLU A 667 8.14 -30.65 -41.26
CA GLU A 667 9.04 -31.37 -42.16
C GLU A 667 9.58 -32.66 -41.51
N GLU A 668 9.96 -32.63 -40.23
CA GLU A 668 10.33 -33.83 -39.46
C GLU A 668 9.18 -34.87 -39.48
N ARG A 669 7.92 -34.42 -39.39
CA ARG A 669 6.74 -35.27 -39.51
C ARG A 669 6.48 -35.78 -40.93
N LEU A 670 6.66 -34.94 -41.96
CA LEU A 670 6.51 -35.33 -43.36
C LEU A 670 7.54 -36.39 -43.76
N SER A 671 8.81 -36.19 -43.41
CA SER A 671 9.89 -37.14 -43.68
C SER A 671 9.68 -38.48 -42.96
N PHE A 672 9.13 -38.46 -41.73
CA PHE A 672 8.71 -39.68 -41.03
C PHE A 672 7.58 -40.41 -41.77
N ILE A 673 6.53 -39.70 -42.23
CA ILE A 673 5.44 -40.30 -43.00
C ILE A 673 5.99 -40.96 -44.27
N ASP A 674 6.88 -40.27 -44.98
CA ASP A 674 7.48 -40.78 -46.21
C ASP A 674 8.37 -42.01 -46.01
N LYS A 675 9.12 -42.04 -44.90
CA LYS A 675 10.03 -43.14 -44.57
C LYS A 675 9.31 -44.40 -44.06
N TYR A 676 8.17 -44.26 -43.39
CA TYR A 676 7.53 -45.36 -42.65
C TYR A 676 6.09 -45.73 -43.11
N LEU A 677 5.36 -44.85 -43.81
CA LEU A 677 4.01 -45.14 -44.37
C LEU A 677 4.04 -45.39 -45.90
N GLY A 678 5.24 -45.60 -46.46
CA GLY A 678 5.49 -45.74 -47.89
C GLY A 678 4.94 -47.01 -48.53
N ASN A 679 3.66 -47.01 -48.91
CA ASN A 679 3.17 -47.78 -50.07
C ASN A 679 1.79 -47.31 -50.58
N SER A 680 0.92 -46.80 -49.70
CA SER A 680 -0.40 -46.28 -50.13
C SER A 680 -0.27 -44.91 -50.79
N LYS A 681 -0.16 -44.90 -52.12
CA LYS A 681 -0.14 -43.65 -52.93
C LYS A 681 -1.31 -42.72 -52.62
N LYS A 682 -2.48 -43.26 -52.24
CA LYS A 682 -3.66 -42.48 -51.84
C LYS A 682 -3.43 -41.76 -50.50
N ILE A 683 -3.04 -42.50 -49.45
CA ILE A 683 -2.80 -41.93 -48.12
C ILE A 683 -1.61 -40.95 -48.14
N LYS A 684 -0.54 -41.23 -48.90
CA LYS A 684 0.56 -40.28 -49.09
C LYS A 684 0.07 -38.99 -49.75
N LYS A 685 -0.68 -39.07 -50.86
CA LYS A 685 -1.21 -37.89 -51.56
C LYS A 685 -2.18 -37.07 -50.70
N GLU A 686 -2.97 -37.74 -49.85
CA GLU A 686 -3.97 -37.11 -48.98
C GLU A 686 -3.32 -36.43 -47.77
N THR A 687 -2.39 -37.10 -47.08
CA THR A 687 -1.60 -36.50 -45.99
C THR A 687 -0.73 -35.35 -46.48
N HIS A 688 -0.05 -35.49 -47.62
CA HIS A 688 0.71 -34.40 -48.25
C HIS A 688 -0.21 -33.26 -48.67
N ARG A 689 -1.42 -33.52 -49.20
CA ARG A 689 -2.37 -32.45 -49.54
C ARG A 689 -2.74 -31.63 -48.30
N ILE A 690 -3.11 -32.29 -47.20
CA ILE A 690 -3.52 -31.62 -45.95
C ILE A 690 -2.35 -30.80 -45.38
N LEU A 691 -1.18 -31.42 -45.22
CA LEU A 691 0.00 -30.76 -44.63
C LEU A 691 0.53 -29.64 -45.53
N ASN A 692 0.51 -29.79 -46.85
CA ASN A 692 0.87 -28.71 -47.76
C ASN A 692 -0.19 -27.60 -47.83
N THR A 693 -1.48 -27.88 -47.58
CA THR A 693 -2.47 -26.80 -47.41
C THR A 693 -2.27 -26.03 -46.12
N GLU A 694 -1.94 -26.69 -45.00
CA GLU A 694 -1.53 -25.99 -43.77
C GLU A 694 -0.29 -25.13 -44.02
N PHE A 695 0.79 -25.73 -44.50
CA PHE A 695 2.06 -25.03 -44.81
C PHE A 695 1.86 -23.81 -45.71
N ASN A 696 1.11 -23.95 -46.82
CA ASN A 696 0.82 -22.84 -47.73
C ASN A 696 -0.11 -21.78 -47.13
N ASN A 697 -1.02 -22.15 -46.22
CA ASN A 697 -1.87 -21.18 -45.51
C ASN A 697 -1.07 -20.39 -44.47
N PHE A 698 -0.10 -21.01 -43.79
CA PHE A 698 0.83 -20.32 -42.88
C PHE A 698 1.79 -19.41 -43.65
N SER A 699 2.45 -19.89 -44.70
CA SER A 699 3.35 -19.07 -45.52
C SER A 699 2.63 -17.87 -46.18
N LYS A 700 1.34 -18.01 -46.54
CA LYS A 700 0.51 -16.88 -47.00
C LYS A 700 0.23 -15.84 -45.91
N LYS A 701 0.12 -16.24 -44.63
CA LYS A 701 -0.02 -15.29 -43.51
C LYS A 701 1.27 -14.50 -43.32
N GLU A 702 2.43 -15.16 -43.31
CA GLU A 702 3.73 -14.49 -43.23
C GLU A 702 3.91 -13.46 -44.35
N ASN A 703 3.70 -13.85 -45.61
CA ASN A 703 3.84 -12.94 -46.75
C ASN A 703 2.93 -11.69 -46.64
N ASN A 704 1.78 -11.81 -45.98
CA ASN A 704 0.89 -10.67 -45.71
C ASN A 704 1.37 -9.83 -44.50
N GLN A 705 1.92 -10.45 -43.43
CA GLN A 705 2.55 -9.72 -42.32
C GLN A 705 3.80 -8.93 -42.78
N TYR A 706 4.66 -9.51 -43.62
CA TYR A 706 5.82 -8.81 -44.17
C TYR A 706 5.44 -7.63 -45.06
N LYS A 707 4.39 -7.76 -45.89
CA LYS A 707 3.86 -6.62 -46.66
C LYS A 707 3.31 -5.51 -45.77
N ASN A 708 2.54 -5.85 -44.74
CA ASN A 708 1.92 -4.86 -43.85
C ASN A 708 2.93 -4.16 -42.91
N SER A 709 4.01 -4.84 -42.50
CA SER A 709 5.12 -4.21 -41.73
C SER A 709 5.96 -3.26 -42.60
N SER A 710 6.14 -3.60 -43.88
CA SER A 710 6.85 -2.74 -44.84
C SER A 710 6.08 -1.44 -45.11
N SER A 711 4.78 -1.51 -45.41
CA SER A 711 3.96 -0.31 -45.67
C SER A 711 3.72 0.54 -44.40
N SER A 712 3.51 -0.07 -43.23
CA SER A 712 3.37 0.68 -41.98
C SER A 712 4.66 1.35 -41.48
N THR A 713 5.81 1.09 -42.12
CA THR A 713 7.05 1.85 -41.88
C THR A 713 7.16 3.05 -42.84
N ILE A 714 6.77 2.88 -44.12
CA ILE A 714 6.78 3.95 -45.13
C ILE A 714 5.78 5.06 -44.76
N ASN A 715 4.50 4.70 -44.58
CA ASN A 715 3.43 5.64 -44.22
C ASN A 715 3.72 6.42 -42.92
N LYS A 716 4.57 5.87 -42.03
CA LYS A 716 4.93 6.49 -40.75
C LYS A 716 6.22 7.34 -40.82
N THR A 717 6.90 7.33 -41.95
CA THR A 717 8.01 8.24 -42.26
C THR A 717 7.45 9.46 -42.99
N GLU A 718 6.60 9.25 -44.01
CA GLU A 718 5.86 10.31 -44.71
C GLU A 718 5.04 11.17 -43.74
N GLN A 719 4.29 10.55 -42.81
CA GLN A 719 3.53 11.29 -41.78
C GLN A 719 4.39 12.08 -40.80
N ILE A 720 5.69 11.82 -40.66
CA ILE A 720 6.60 12.59 -39.80
C ILE A 720 7.24 13.74 -40.59
N GLU A 721 7.49 13.56 -41.89
CA GLU A 721 7.99 14.63 -42.76
C GLU A 721 6.89 15.67 -43.05
N ASP A 722 5.65 15.25 -43.30
CA ASP A 722 4.50 16.16 -43.44
C ASP A 722 4.19 16.93 -42.14
N GLU A 723 4.26 16.28 -40.96
CA GLU A 723 3.95 16.93 -39.67
C GLU A 723 5.06 17.91 -39.23
N LEU A 724 6.31 17.70 -39.66
CA LEU A 724 7.42 18.66 -39.45
C LEU A 724 7.42 19.85 -40.44
N LEU A 725 6.90 19.68 -41.65
CA LEU A 725 6.85 20.75 -42.66
C LEU A 725 5.71 21.77 -42.44
N ILE A 726 4.84 21.55 -41.45
CA ILE A 726 3.67 22.42 -41.16
C ILE A 726 3.94 23.40 -40.00
N GLU A 727 4.91 23.14 -39.12
CA GLU A 727 5.26 24.09 -38.03
C GLU A 727 6.13 25.27 -38.52
N ASP A 728 6.99 25.08 -39.52
CA ASP A 728 7.93 26.11 -40.01
C ASP A 728 7.32 27.17 -40.97
N THR A 729 6.05 27.02 -41.39
CA THR A 729 5.43 27.92 -42.40
C THR A 729 4.39 28.90 -41.84
N ASN A 730 4.32 29.10 -40.52
CA ASN A 730 3.33 29.99 -39.89
C ASN A 730 3.90 31.31 -39.31
N GLU A 731 5.20 31.60 -39.49
CA GLU A 731 5.80 32.92 -39.20
C GLU A 731 6.28 33.64 -40.49
N ASN A 732 5.42 33.83 -41.48
CA ASN A 732 5.49 34.95 -42.45
C ASN A 732 4.31 34.94 -43.46
N GLN A 733 3.25 35.72 -43.20
CA GLN A 733 2.57 36.56 -44.21
C GLN A 733 1.48 37.40 -43.52
N ASN A 734 1.80 38.67 -43.26
CA ASN A 734 0.87 39.65 -42.70
C ASN A 734 1.24 41.05 -43.19
N PHE A 735 1.15 41.26 -44.51
CA PHE A 735 1.28 42.54 -45.21
C PHE A 735 0.69 42.43 -46.63
N GLU A 736 0.39 43.59 -47.22
CA GLU A 736 -0.07 43.82 -48.60
C GLU A 736 -1.53 43.43 -48.90
N ASP A 737 -2.43 44.37 -48.57
CA ASP A 737 -3.67 44.62 -49.32
C ASP A 737 -3.35 45.07 -50.77
N GLU A 738 -4.17 44.69 -51.76
CA GLU A 738 -4.78 45.56 -52.81
C GLU A 738 -5.33 44.74 -54.02
N GLU A 739 -6.37 45.30 -54.68
CA GLU A 739 -6.92 44.98 -56.04
C GLU A 739 -7.33 43.53 -56.43
N GLU A 740 -8.18 43.32 -57.44
CA GLU A 740 -9.53 43.85 -57.69
C GLU A 740 -10.29 42.90 -58.66
N LEU A 741 -11.62 42.85 -58.55
CA LEU A 741 -12.65 42.67 -59.61
C LEU A 741 -12.54 41.66 -60.79
N LEU A 742 -13.69 40.98 -61.01
CA LEU A 742 -14.32 40.60 -62.30
C LEU A 742 -13.75 39.44 -63.16
N LYS A 743 -14.44 38.28 -63.10
CA LYS A 743 -15.27 37.69 -64.19
C LYS A 743 -16.10 36.52 -63.65
N GLU A 744 -17.43 36.59 -63.71
CA GLU A 744 -18.34 36.30 -64.85
C GLU A 744 -18.53 34.80 -65.13
N ASP A 745 -19.60 34.27 -64.51
CA ASP A 745 -20.70 33.45 -65.06
C ASP A 745 -20.52 32.41 -66.18
N ASN A 746 -21.31 31.34 -66.05
CA ASN A 746 -21.62 30.27 -67.02
C ASN A 746 -20.50 29.21 -67.19
N LEU A 747 -20.76 27.92 -67.01
CA LEU A 747 -21.84 27.19 -67.69
C LEU A 747 -22.67 26.28 -66.78
N ASP A 748 -23.94 26.13 -67.17
CA ASP A 748 -24.90 25.15 -66.66
C ASP A 748 -25.28 24.17 -67.80
N LEU A 749 -25.91 23.03 -67.48
CA LEU A 749 -26.36 21.97 -68.41
C LEU A 749 -25.22 21.10 -69.02
N GLN A 750 -25.40 19.82 -69.36
CA GLN A 750 -26.62 19.00 -69.45
C GLN A 750 -26.35 17.48 -69.28
N ASN A 751 -27.40 16.73 -68.87
CA ASN A 751 -27.55 15.26 -68.77
C ASN A 751 -26.88 14.54 -67.59
#